data_AF-A0A8R1TTQ3-F1
#
_entry.id   AF-A0A8R1TTQ3-F1
#
_cell.length_a   1.000
_cell.length_b   1.000
_cell.length_c   1.000
_cell.angle_alpha   90.00
_cell.angle_beta   90.00
_cell.angle_gamma   90.00
#
_symmetry.space_group_name_H-M   'P 1'
#
loop_
_entity.id
_entity.type
_entity.pdbx_description
1 polymer ?
#
loop_
_entity_poly.entity_id
_entity_poly.type
_entity_poly.pdbx_seq_one_letter_code
_entity_poly.pdbx_strand_id
1 'polypeptide(L)'
;MDERESRGVNKASTSAMCSSLNDCSLSTNKRKKMNGSSCDPTYDFFADIDLIKNVCDQSNLEYATSLLEEMRNNVGTAQIDLFSSLPLPIALKIFRLLDPKSLCKCMLVCTAWRNLCMAPCLWKRLCTLQRMFRLCSAETENEQLKKHTTRDGVVLWKEAFSERYRLWRNWHAGRCVIRTFEGHTQGISCVQFDGDRIVSGSSDNTIRVWDMKSSAMPGLGTMTLTGHSDTVRCLHLSGNRLASGSNDLTIKVWGLAVNRTWSSIACRQTMIGHTNFVRCLQMEKERLISGSYDHTLKIWSTETGQCTKTLMGHNGAVICMQSDEHLLVSGSADLSMKCWDERMDICAMTLHNAHDNAVTCLRFDNERIVSGSVDRTIKMWDLRTGKCVQTLDWKLSEGHTGVVRCLQVDSWRIVSAADDRTIKVWNLHTGERLCTLHSHTDGVTCVQFSDQQIVSGSYDMTVKLWDFGSYIGHSLTAYTYVFQGMEYTVDQQAASSSNESDYESENNDVEKLPFNLAMFDFKQCDPKRCTGKKLERYGFVKVLKLGTKFPGLLLSPSGERTISLADLSYILNGGLAVVDCSWNQVENVHLNRAKASHYRLLPYLIAANPVNFGKPCQLSCVEALAASLYMIGLKSNAHLLLSKFKWGPNFLKINKDLLDAYAACKNGPEVIARQNAYLQTLAKEANEMKQRPIDMPESDSETDNDGGDNGEE
;
A
#
# COMPACT_ATOMS: atom_id res chain seq x y z
N MET A 1 7.53 -57.75 28.44
CA MET A 1 6.18 -57.96 29.00
C MET A 1 5.41 -56.68 28.76
N ASP A 2 4.54 -56.76 27.76
CA ASP A 2 3.32 -55.98 27.45
C ASP A 2 3.48 -54.45 27.32
N GLU A 3 3.61 -53.92 26.11
CA GLU A 3 2.49 -53.55 25.20
C GLU A 3 1.57 -52.45 25.76
N ARG A 4 1.63 -51.24 25.19
CA ARG A 4 0.60 -50.72 24.26
C ARG A 4 0.89 -49.31 23.75
N GLU A 5 0.52 -49.15 22.48
CA GLU A 5 0.72 -48.03 21.57
C GLU A 5 -0.09 -46.78 21.92
N SER A 6 0.41 -45.59 21.58
CA SER A 6 -0.29 -44.69 20.65
C SER A 6 0.62 -43.52 20.21
N ARG A 7 0.47 -43.18 18.94
CA ARG A 7 1.35 -42.34 18.11
C ARG A 7 1.00 -40.85 18.26
N GLY A 8 2.02 -40.01 18.40
CA GLY A 8 1.96 -38.55 18.21
C GLY A 8 3.15 -38.10 17.34
N VAL A 9 2.85 -37.37 16.28
CA VAL A 9 3.74 -37.08 15.14
C VAL A 9 4.89 -36.13 15.50
N ASN A 10 6.13 -36.58 15.28
CA ASN A 10 7.34 -35.76 15.15
C ASN A 10 7.40 -35.03 13.79
N LYS A 11 7.85 -33.77 13.76
CA LYS A 11 8.70 -33.13 12.72
C LYS A 11 8.78 -31.62 12.98
N ALA A 12 9.90 -30.92 12.88
CA ALA A 12 11.31 -31.23 13.01
C ALA A 12 11.96 -29.84 13.19
N SER A 13 12.74 -29.67 14.26
CA SER A 13 13.77 -28.65 14.33
C SER A 13 14.89 -29.07 13.38
N THR A 14 15.17 -28.24 12.38
CA THR A 14 16.45 -28.25 11.66
C THR A 14 17.07 -26.88 11.80
N SER A 15 17.88 -26.73 12.84
CA SER A 15 19.06 -25.88 12.80
C SER A 15 20.09 -26.51 11.85
N ALA A 16 20.90 -25.66 11.23
CA ALA A 16 22.29 -25.88 10.78
C ALA A 16 22.57 -25.41 9.35
N MET A 17 23.58 -24.52 9.28
CA MET A 17 24.51 -24.21 8.18
C MET A 17 24.07 -23.21 7.10
N CYS A 18 24.28 -21.93 7.39
CA CYS A 18 25.23 -21.11 6.63
C CYS A 18 25.72 -19.94 7.49
N SER A 19 26.84 -20.16 8.17
CA SER A 19 27.68 -19.14 8.81
C SER A 19 28.72 -18.63 7.80
N SER A 20 29.12 -17.37 7.99
CA SER A 20 30.29 -16.66 7.43
C SER A 20 30.27 -16.21 5.96
N LEU A 21 30.00 -14.91 5.76
CA LEU A 21 30.72 -13.95 4.90
C LEU A 21 30.32 -12.55 5.45
N ASN A 22 30.82 -12.21 6.64
CA ASN A 22 31.98 -11.35 6.90
C ASN A 22 31.75 -9.86 6.62
N ASP A 23 31.78 -9.12 7.72
CA ASP A 23 32.19 -7.73 7.84
C ASP A 23 33.33 -7.37 6.89
N CYS A 24 33.18 -6.23 6.22
CA CYS A 24 34.32 -5.38 5.91
C CYS A 24 33.87 -3.92 5.90
N SER A 25 33.90 -3.32 7.08
CA SER A 25 34.05 -1.87 7.25
C SER A 25 35.32 -1.39 6.54
N LEU A 26 35.27 -0.26 5.83
CA LEU A 26 36.24 0.85 6.00
C LEU A 26 35.92 1.98 5.04
N SER A 27 35.85 3.17 5.63
CA SER A 27 35.77 4.47 5.01
C SER A 27 36.99 4.75 4.12
N THR A 28 36.80 5.51 3.04
CA THR A 28 37.38 6.86 2.83
C THR A 28 37.48 7.23 1.34
N ASN A 29 37.13 8.50 1.10
CA ASN A 29 37.74 9.43 0.14
C ASN A 29 37.59 9.23 -1.39
N LYS A 30 36.74 10.11 -1.94
CA LYS A 30 37.11 11.18 -2.91
C LYS A 30 37.97 10.79 -4.13
N ARG A 31 37.35 10.77 -5.31
CA ARG A 31 37.53 11.72 -6.45
C ARG A 31 36.99 11.05 -7.73
N LYS A 32 35.99 11.67 -8.40
CA LYS A 32 36.15 12.40 -9.69
C LYS A 32 37.01 11.61 -10.70
N LYS A 33 36.54 11.24 -11.89
CA LYS A 33 35.94 12.11 -12.92
C LYS A 33 35.70 11.29 -14.22
N MET A 34 34.75 11.77 -15.04
CA MET A 34 34.65 11.62 -16.52
C MET A 34 34.19 10.26 -17.07
N ASN A 35 32.95 10.20 -17.59
CA ASN A 35 32.52 10.48 -18.97
C ASN A 35 32.58 9.23 -19.86
N GLY A 36 31.43 8.81 -20.39
CA GLY A 36 31.37 7.84 -21.49
C GLY A 36 30.17 6.93 -21.39
N SER A 37 29.23 7.10 -22.30
CA SER A 37 28.14 6.17 -22.61
C SER A 37 28.62 4.72 -22.66
N SER A 38 28.03 3.83 -21.85
CA SER A 38 27.82 2.44 -22.24
C SER A 38 26.90 1.76 -21.23
N CYS A 39 26.16 0.81 -21.78
CA CYS A 39 25.32 -0.20 -21.15
C CYS A 39 25.90 -0.68 -19.82
N ASP A 40 25.04 -0.89 -18.82
CA ASP A 40 25.33 -1.55 -17.55
C ASP A 40 26.02 -2.92 -17.80
N PRO A 41 27.35 -3.07 -17.56
CA PRO A 41 28.07 -4.29 -17.82
C PRO A 41 28.70 -4.78 -16.50
N THR A 42 27.88 -5.05 -15.48
CA THR A 42 28.30 -5.84 -14.31
C THR A 42 27.17 -6.77 -13.89
N TYR A 43 26.73 -7.62 -14.84
CA TYR A 43 26.30 -8.96 -14.49
C TYR A 43 27.53 -9.83 -14.68
N ASP A 44 28.23 -10.13 -13.58
CA ASP A 44 29.37 -11.01 -13.64
C ASP A 44 28.85 -12.45 -13.77
N PHE A 45 28.62 -12.87 -15.01
CA PHE A 45 28.26 -14.25 -15.34
C PHE A 45 29.29 -15.27 -14.81
N PHE A 46 30.53 -14.83 -14.53
CA PHE A 46 31.58 -15.69 -14.02
C PHE A 46 31.53 -15.89 -12.50
N ALA A 47 30.90 -15.00 -11.74
CA ALA A 47 30.73 -15.18 -10.29
C ALA A 47 29.80 -16.37 -9.95
N ASP A 48 28.83 -16.67 -10.82
CA ASP A 48 27.96 -17.84 -10.68
C ASP A 48 28.62 -19.15 -11.15
N ILE A 49 29.73 -19.11 -11.90
CA ILE A 49 30.46 -20.32 -12.32
C ILE A 49 31.09 -21.03 -11.12
N ASP A 50 31.58 -20.31 -10.11
CA ASP A 50 32.07 -20.93 -8.88
C ASP A 50 30.94 -21.57 -8.06
N LEU A 51 29.70 -21.08 -8.20
CA LEU A 51 28.50 -21.73 -7.65
C LEU A 51 28.12 -23.02 -8.42
N ILE A 52 28.52 -23.14 -9.69
CA ILE A 52 28.37 -24.37 -10.48
C ILE A 52 29.43 -25.40 -10.05
N LYS A 53 30.67 -24.95 -9.77
CA LYS A 53 31.77 -25.82 -9.29
C LYS A 53 31.44 -26.58 -8.01
N ASN A 54 30.72 -25.96 -7.08
CA ASN A 54 30.45 -26.55 -5.76
C ASN A 54 29.29 -27.56 -5.70
N VAL A 55 28.64 -27.91 -6.82
CA VAL A 55 27.41 -28.74 -6.81
C VAL A 55 27.38 -29.85 -7.86
N CYS A 56 28.21 -29.78 -8.91
CA CYS A 56 28.29 -30.88 -9.87
C CYS A 56 29.32 -31.91 -9.41
N ASP A 57 29.01 -33.20 -9.61
CA ASP A 57 30.05 -34.22 -9.56
C ASP A 57 31.15 -33.92 -10.58
N GLN A 58 32.35 -34.44 -10.33
CA GLN A 58 33.53 -34.16 -11.15
C GLN A 58 33.29 -34.48 -12.64
N SER A 59 32.54 -35.55 -12.92
CA SER A 59 32.17 -35.97 -14.29
C SER A 59 31.28 -34.96 -15.02
N ASN A 60 30.27 -34.38 -14.36
CA ASN A 60 29.41 -33.35 -14.94
C ASN A 60 30.17 -32.04 -15.11
N LEU A 61 31.14 -31.76 -14.25
CA LEU A 61 32.04 -30.62 -14.37
C LEU A 61 32.98 -30.77 -15.56
N GLU A 62 33.62 -31.93 -15.72
CA GLU A 62 34.46 -32.25 -16.89
C GLU A 62 33.65 -32.16 -18.18
N TYR A 63 32.42 -32.70 -18.21
CA TYR A 63 31.54 -32.59 -19.37
C TYR A 63 31.12 -31.14 -19.65
N ALA A 64 30.72 -30.38 -18.63
CA ALA A 64 30.35 -28.96 -18.79
C ALA A 64 31.54 -28.12 -19.24
N THR A 65 32.75 -28.40 -18.74
CA THR A 65 33.99 -27.71 -19.12
C THR A 65 34.39 -28.07 -20.55
N SER A 66 34.32 -29.36 -20.93
CA SER A 66 34.48 -29.84 -22.31
C SER A 66 33.50 -29.15 -23.27
N LEU A 67 32.22 -29.08 -22.92
CA LEU A 67 31.21 -28.43 -23.75
C LEU A 67 31.47 -26.92 -23.85
N LEU A 68 31.84 -26.27 -22.74
CA LEU A 68 32.21 -24.85 -22.73
C LEU A 68 33.47 -24.58 -23.56
N GLU A 69 34.48 -25.45 -23.54
CA GLU A 69 35.67 -25.35 -24.40
C GLU A 69 35.33 -25.56 -25.88
N GLU A 70 34.52 -26.56 -26.21
CA GLU A 70 34.04 -26.81 -27.56
C GLU A 70 33.22 -25.62 -28.09
N MET A 71 32.41 -25.02 -27.22
CA MET A 71 31.68 -23.78 -27.50
C MET A 71 32.59 -22.57 -27.68
N ARG A 72 33.66 -22.46 -26.87
CA ARG A 72 34.66 -21.39 -26.97
C ARG A 72 35.47 -21.48 -28.26
N ASN A 73 35.66 -22.70 -28.78
CA ASN A 73 36.34 -22.95 -30.05
C ASN A 73 35.42 -22.74 -31.26
N ASN A 74 34.11 -22.91 -31.12
CA ASN A 74 33.12 -22.74 -32.19
C ASN A 74 32.49 -21.33 -32.28
N VAL A 75 33.06 -20.32 -31.62
CA VAL A 75 32.55 -18.92 -31.58
C VAL A 75 32.44 -18.27 -32.98
N GLY A 76 32.95 -18.89 -34.05
CA GLY A 76 32.86 -18.42 -35.43
C GLY A 76 31.72 -18.98 -36.30
N THR A 77 31.01 -20.04 -35.91
CA THR A 77 30.10 -20.76 -36.83
C THR A 77 28.81 -21.21 -36.18
N ALA A 78 27.70 -20.67 -36.70
CA ALA A 78 26.30 -21.04 -36.46
C ALA A 78 25.83 -20.96 -35.00
N GLN A 79 24.70 -20.28 -34.78
CA GLN A 79 23.96 -20.21 -33.52
C GLN A 79 23.73 -21.61 -32.92
N ILE A 80 24.64 -22.09 -32.07
CA ILE A 80 24.40 -23.29 -31.28
C ILE A 80 23.53 -22.86 -30.10
N ASP A 81 22.31 -23.40 -30.03
CA ASP A 81 21.45 -23.25 -28.87
C ASP A 81 22.08 -23.97 -27.67
N LEU A 82 22.80 -23.20 -26.84
CA LEU A 82 23.53 -23.67 -25.67
C LEU A 82 22.68 -24.54 -24.73
N PHE A 83 21.41 -24.21 -24.54
CA PHE A 83 20.59 -24.88 -23.52
C PHE A 83 19.92 -26.14 -24.03
N SER A 84 19.75 -26.26 -25.34
CA SER A 84 19.26 -27.49 -25.96
C SER A 84 20.33 -28.60 -26.00
N SER A 85 21.62 -28.25 -25.87
CA SER A 85 22.73 -29.22 -25.84
C SER A 85 23.23 -29.55 -24.42
N LEU A 86 22.94 -28.72 -23.42
CA LEU A 86 23.35 -28.97 -22.03
C LEU A 86 22.58 -30.14 -21.40
N PRO A 87 23.23 -30.94 -20.51
CA PRO A 87 22.53 -31.94 -19.71
C PRO A 87 21.39 -31.31 -18.91
N LEU A 88 20.22 -31.97 -18.90
CA LEU A 88 19.00 -31.46 -18.27
C LEU A 88 19.20 -30.93 -16.83
N PRO A 89 19.94 -31.60 -15.91
CA PRO A 89 20.17 -31.08 -14.57
C PRO A 89 20.90 -29.73 -14.54
N ILE A 90 21.88 -29.54 -15.45
CA ILE A 90 22.67 -28.31 -15.55
C ILE A 90 21.82 -27.19 -16.12
N ALA A 91 21.08 -27.46 -17.22
CA ALA A 91 20.15 -26.51 -17.80
C ALA A 91 19.10 -26.06 -16.77
N LEU A 92 18.48 -26.98 -16.03
CA LEU A 92 17.52 -26.64 -14.98
C LEU A 92 18.14 -25.82 -13.86
N LYS A 93 19.41 -26.06 -13.49
CA LYS A 93 20.09 -25.27 -12.46
C LYS A 93 20.34 -23.82 -12.90
N ILE A 94 20.60 -23.59 -14.18
CA ILE A 94 20.72 -22.24 -14.74
C ILE A 94 19.35 -21.56 -14.81
N PHE A 95 18.34 -22.24 -15.37
CA PHE A 95 16.98 -21.69 -15.48
C PHE A 95 16.36 -21.40 -14.10
N ARG A 96 16.77 -22.13 -13.07
CA ARG A 96 16.41 -21.89 -11.66
C ARG A 96 16.82 -20.49 -11.17
N LEU A 97 17.80 -19.83 -11.77
CA LEU A 97 18.27 -18.48 -11.38
C LEU A 97 17.43 -17.36 -12.00
N LEU A 98 16.61 -17.68 -13.01
CA LEU A 98 15.83 -16.70 -13.75
C LEU A 98 14.59 -16.25 -12.96
N ASP A 99 14.26 -14.97 -13.07
CA ASP A 99 13.00 -14.44 -12.55
C ASP A 99 11.81 -14.91 -13.42
N PRO A 100 10.57 -14.86 -12.89
CA PRO A 100 9.39 -15.36 -13.60
C PRO A 100 9.17 -14.73 -14.99
N LYS A 101 9.50 -13.44 -15.17
CA LYS A 101 9.34 -12.76 -16.45
C LYS A 101 10.36 -13.25 -17.46
N SER A 102 11.60 -13.48 -17.03
CA SER A 102 12.65 -14.07 -17.86
C SER A 102 12.33 -15.51 -18.24
N LEU A 103 11.83 -16.34 -17.31
CA LEU A 103 11.33 -17.68 -17.62
C LEU A 103 10.25 -17.64 -18.70
N CYS A 104 9.24 -16.78 -18.57
CA CYS A 104 8.19 -16.63 -19.58
C CYS A 104 8.73 -16.19 -20.95
N LYS A 105 9.78 -15.36 -20.99
CA LYS A 105 10.45 -15.00 -22.27
C LYS A 105 11.23 -16.16 -22.86
N CYS A 106 11.95 -16.93 -22.03
CA CYS A 106 12.65 -18.14 -22.45
C CYS A 106 11.70 -19.16 -23.08
N MET A 107 10.46 -19.27 -22.59
CA MET A 107 9.42 -20.12 -23.20
C MET A 107 9.06 -19.76 -24.65
N LEU A 108 9.36 -18.54 -25.09
CA LEU A 108 9.05 -18.05 -26.44
C LEU A 108 10.22 -18.24 -27.43
N VAL A 109 11.38 -18.72 -26.97
CA VAL A 109 12.59 -18.87 -27.81
C VAL A 109 12.45 -20.06 -28.76
N CYS A 110 12.21 -21.27 -28.22
CA CYS A 110 12.00 -22.48 -29.01
C CYS A 110 11.23 -23.54 -28.19
N THR A 111 10.84 -24.65 -28.82
CA THR A 111 10.12 -25.75 -28.15
C THR A 111 10.94 -26.43 -27.05
N ALA A 112 12.25 -26.59 -27.24
CA ALA A 112 13.14 -27.17 -26.24
C ALA A 112 13.21 -26.31 -24.96
N TRP A 113 13.40 -25.00 -25.09
CA TRP A 113 13.39 -24.07 -23.96
C TRP A 113 12.03 -24.01 -23.28
N ARG A 114 10.95 -24.08 -24.06
CA ARG A 114 9.58 -24.18 -23.52
C ARG A 114 9.46 -25.40 -22.60
N ASN A 115 9.97 -26.55 -23.01
CA ASN A 115 9.94 -27.77 -22.21
C ASN A 115 10.79 -27.65 -20.93
N LEU A 116 11.99 -27.07 -21.01
CA LEU A 116 12.84 -26.78 -19.84
C LEU A 116 12.12 -25.86 -18.85
N CYS A 117 11.55 -24.75 -19.34
CA CYS A 117 10.80 -23.79 -18.53
C CYS A 117 9.52 -24.38 -17.92
N MET A 118 8.92 -25.42 -18.50
CA MET A 118 7.73 -26.09 -17.94
C MET A 118 8.06 -27.04 -16.78
N ALA A 119 9.33 -27.28 -16.47
CA ALA A 119 9.73 -28.17 -15.40
C ALA A 119 9.09 -27.77 -14.05
N PRO A 120 8.35 -28.66 -13.38
CA PRO A 120 7.64 -28.36 -12.13
C PRO A 120 8.52 -27.77 -11.03
N CYS A 121 9.79 -28.18 -10.96
CA CYS A 121 10.72 -27.72 -9.93
C CYS A 121 11.03 -26.22 -10.00
N LEU A 122 10.98 -25.61 -11.19
CA LEU A 122 11.21 -24.17 -11.37
C LEU A 122 10.08 -23.36 -10.71
N TRP A 123 8.84 -23.72 -11.00
CA TRP A 123 7.66 -23.02 -10.49
C TRP A 123 7.42 -23.32 -9.01
N LYS A 124 7.69 -24.55 -8.55
CA LYS A 124 7.69 -24.89 -7.12
C LYS A 124 8.66 -24.02 -6.32
N ARG A 125 9.88 -23.83 -6.84
CA ARG A 125 10.87 -22.94 -6.21
C ARG A 125 10.34 -21.52 -6.07
N LEU A 126 9.74 -20.97 -7.14
CA LEU A 126 9.20 -19.61 -7.13
C LEU A 126 8.05 -19.43 -6.14
N CYS A 127 7.14 -20.41 -6.01
CA CYS A 127 6.09 -20.38 -4.99
C CYS A 127 6.64 -20.41 -3.56
N THR A 128 7.76 -21.09 -3.32
CA THR A 128 8.26 -21.37 -1.96
C THR A 128 9.31 -20.38 -1.46
N LEU A 129 10.17 -19.80 -2.30
CA LEU A 129 11.30 -18.99 -1.82
C LEU A 129 10.97 -17.52 -1.62
N GLN A 130 10.16 -16.93 -2.49
CA GLN A 130 9.92 -15.50 -2.43
C GLN A 130 8.78 -15.19 -1.46
N ARG A 131 9.09 -14.46 -0.38
CA ARG A 131 8.14 -14.09 0.69
C ARG A 131 6.84 -13.50 0.11
N MET A 132 6.95 -12.65 -0.92
CA MET A 132 5.81 -12.00 -1.56
C MET A 132 4.85 -12.93 -2.33
N PHE A 133 5.27 -14.17 -2.62
CA PHE A 133 4.45 -15.19 -3.27
C PHE A 133 4.05 -16.31 -2.30
N ARG A 134 4.37 -16.19 -1.01
CA ARG A 134 3.76 -17.04 0.02
C ARG A 134 2.41 -16.48 0.39
N LEU A 135 1.47 -17.39 0.61
CA LEU A 135 0.17 -17.03 1.17
C LEU A 135 0.30 -16.92 2.70
N CYS A 136 -0.63 -16.22 3.35
CA CYS A 136 -0.48 -15.86 4.76
C CYS A 136 -0.62 -17.06 5.72
N SER A 137 -1.18 -18.20 5.29
CA SER A 137 -1.25 -19.40 6.11
C SER A 137 -0.90 -20.68 5.34
N ALA A 138 -0.43 -21.70 6.06
CA ALA A 138 -0.15 -23.01 5.46
C ALA A 138 -1.45 -23.70 4.98
N GLU A 139 -2.58 -23.45 5.65
CA GLU A 139 -3.89 -23.93 5.24
C GLU A 139 -4.30 -23.32 3.89
N THR A 140 -4.15 -22.00 3.72
CA THR A 140 -4.49 -21.34 2.43
C THR A 140 -3.58 -21.82 1.31
N GLU A 141 -2.28 -22.06 1.58
CA GLU A 141 -1.37 -22.69 0.63
C GLU A 141 -1.82 -24.10 0.25
N ASN A 142 -2.20 -24.93 1.21
CA ASN A 142 -2.65 -26.30 0.96
C ASN A 142 -3.96 -26.33 0.17
N GLU A 143 -4.92 -25.47 0.49
CA GLU A 143 -6.18 -25.34 -0.26
C GLU A 143 -5.94 -24.89 -1.69
N GLN A 144 -5.05 -23.91 -1.90
CA GLN A 144 -4.66 -23.48 -3.23
C GLN A 144 -4.02 -24.63 -4.03
N LEU A 145 -3.06 -25.33 -3.43
CA LEU A 145 -2.37 -26.44 -4.08
C LEU A 145 -3.35 -27.58 -4.43
N LYS A 146 -4.34 -27.87 -3.58
CA LYS A 146 -5.41 -28.83 -3.88
C LYS A 146 -6.17 -28.45 -5.15
N LYS A 147 -6.48 -27.16 -5.36
CA LYS A 147 -7.16 -26.68 -6.58
C LYS A 147 -6.33 -26.92 -7.85
N HIS A 148 -5.00 -26.86 -7.74
CA HIS A 148 -4.05 -27.08 -8.85
C HIS A 148 -3.45 -28.48 -8.86
N THR A 149 -4.04 -29.44 -8.15
CA THR A 149 -3.60 -30.84 -8.17
C THR A 149 -4.51 -31.63 -9.10
N THR A 150 -3.90 -32.29 -10.07
CA THR A 150 -4.59 -33.22 -10.97
C THR A 150 -5.17 -34.40 -10.19
N ARG A 151 -6.11 -35.14 -10.81
CA ARG A 151 -6.69 -36.34 -10.19
C ARG A 151 -5.64 -37.40 -9.80
N ASP A 152 -4.50 -37.41 -10.49
CA ASP A 152 -3.38 -38.32 -10.23
C ASP A 152 -2.42 -37.84 -9.12
N GLY A 153 -2.73 -36.73 -8.46
CA GLY A 153 -1.90 -36.17 -7.37
C GLY A 153 -0.73 -35.30 -7.84
N VAL A 154 -0.61 -35.02 -9.13
CA VAL A 154 0.44 -34.14 -9.66
C VAL A 154 0.00 -32.68 -9.55
N VAL A 155 0.79 -31.88 -8.84
CA VAL A 155 0.59 -30.43 -8.70
C VAL A 155 1.05 -29.70 -9.96
N LEU A 156 0.15 -28.92 -10.57
CA LEU A 156 0.42 -28.03 -11.69
C LEU A 156 1.08 -26.74 -11.19
N TRP A 157 2.36 -26.83 -10.83
CA TRP A 157 3.10 -25.75 -10.16
C TRP A 157 3.10 -24.41 -10.92
N LYS A 158 3.09 -24.45 -12.26
CA LYS A 158 3.02 -23.23 -13.08
C LYS A 158 1.67 -22.52 -12.93
N GLU A 159 0.57 -23.26 -12.86
CA GLU A 159 -0.78 -22.70 -12.70
C GLU A 159 -0.96 -22.14 -11.29
N ALA A 160 -0.49 -22.89 -10.28
CA ALA A 160 -0.44 -22.41 -8.90
C ALA A 160 0.37 -21.10 -8.78
N PHE A 161 1.55 -21.03 -9.40
CA PHE A 161 2.36 -19.80 -9.44
C PHE A 161 1.64 -18.66 -10.18
N SER A 162 0.99 -18.97 -11.31
CA SER A 162 0.26 -17.98 -12.11
C SER A 162 -0.87 -17.31 -11.32
N GLU A 163 -1.61 -18.08 -10.50
CA GLU A 163 -2.62 -17.52 -9.58
C GLU A 163 -1.97 -16.57 -8.56
N ARG A 164 -0.88 -16.99 -7.90
CA ARG A 164 -0.19 -16.16 -6.90
C ARG A 164 0.38 -14.88 -7.52
N TYR A 165 0.95 -14.98 -8.72
CA TYR A 165 1.46 -13.83 -9.46
C TYR A 165 0.34 -12.87 -9.89
N ARG A 166 -0.82 -13.41 -10.32
CA ARG A 166 -2.00 -12.60 -10.64
C ARG A 166 -2.49 -11.84 -9.42
N LEU A 167 -2.61 -12.52 -8.28
CA LEU A 167 -3.01 -11.92 -7.01
C LEU A 167 -2.04 -10.81 -6.59
N TRP A 168 -0.74 -11.10 -6.58
CA TRP A 168 0.32 -10.12 -6.32
C TRP A 168 0.18 -8.88 -7.22
N ARG A 169 -0.01 -9.07 -8.53
CA ARG A 169 -0.20 -7.97 -9.49
C ARG A 169 -1.46 -7.16 -9.19
N ASN A 170 -2.54 -7.81 -8.79
CA ASN A 170 -3.79 -7.14 -8.43
C ASN A 170 -3.59 -6.23 -7.21
N TRP A 171 -2.90 -6.70 -6.18
CA TRP A 171 -2.54 -5.90 -5.01
C TRP A 171 -1.66 -4.70 -5.35
N HIS A 172 -0.60 -4.89 -6.15
CA HIS A 172 0.28 -3.80 -6.58
C HIS A 172 -0.43 -2.74 -7.42
N ALA A 173 -1.43 -3.14 -8.19
CA ALA A 173 -2.18 -2.24 -9.06
C ALA A 173 -3.47 -1.70 -8.42
N GLY A 174 -3.87 -2.16 -7.23
CA GLY A 174 -5.16 -1.84 -6.62
C GLY A 174 -6.38 -2.42 -7.37
N ARG A 175 -6.20 -3.48 -8.15
CA ARG A 175 -7.28 -4.09 -8.95
C ARG A 175 -8.08 -5.06 -8.09
N CYS A 176 -9.29 -4.65 -7.73
CA CYS A 176 -10.21 -5.46 -6.93
C CYS A 176 -11.67 -5.23 -7.38
N VAL A 177 -12.55 -6.14 -6.98
CA VAL A 177 -14.00 -5.99 -7.08
C VAL A 177 -14.53 -5.61 -5.70
N ILE A 178 -15.41 -4.61 -5.64
CA ILE A 178 -15.95 -4.09 -4.39
C ILE A 178 -17.39 -4.55 -4.23
N ARG A 179 -17.74 -5.05 -3.05
CA ARG A 179 -19.13 -5.26 -2.64
C ARG A 179 -19.41 -4.44 -1.39
N THR A 180 -20.55 -3.77 -1.36
CA THR A 180 -21.01 -2.97 -0.21
C THR A 180 -22.11 -3.73 0.52
N PHE A 181 -22.02 -3.77 1.85
CA PHE A 181 -23.04 -4.29 2.74
C PHE A 181 -23.57 -3.13 3.58
N GLU A 182 -24.88 -2.88 3.44
CA GLU A 182 -25.60 -1.84 4.13
C GLU A 182 -26.51 -2.45 5.20
N GLY A 183 -26.82 -1.72 6.27
CA GLY A 183 -27.85 -2.16 7.21
C GLY A 183 -27.66 -1.68 8.64
N HIS A 184 -26.44 -1.32 9.07
CA HIS A 184 -26.25 -0.59 10.32
C HIS A 184 -26.86 0.81 10.21
N THR A 185 -27.39 1.34 11.32
CA THR A 185 -28.02 2.68 11.35
C THR A 185 -27.06 3.78 11.84
N GLN A 186 -25.85 3.39 12.27
CA GLN A 186 -24.76 4.29 12.64
C GLN A 186 -23.41 3.74 12.17
N GLY A 187 -22.35 4.53 12.33
CA GLY A 187 -20.99 4.18 11.89
C GLY A 187 -20.52 2.83 12.42
N ILE A 188 -19.74 2.12 11.62
CA ILE A 188 -19.11 0.85 12.00
C ILE A 188 -17.81 1.17 12.72
N SER A 189 -17.53 0.48 13.82
CA SER A 189 -16.37 0.70 14.66
C SER A 189 -15.34 -0.44 14.55
N CYS A 190 -15.80 -1.65 14.24
CA CYS A 190 -14.97 -2.85 14.19
C CYS A 190 -15.55 -3.88 13.22
N VAL A 191 -14.65 -4.61 12.55
CA VAL A 191 -14.99 -5.71 11.64
C VAL A 191 -14.07 -6.90 11.90
N GLN A 192 -14.61 -8.09 11.73
CA GLN A 192 -13.88 -9.35 11.65
C GLN A 192 -14.48 -10.20 10.52
N PHE A 193 -13.72 -11.09 9.92
CA PHE A 193 -14.22 -12.03 8.92
C PHE A 193 -13.47 -13.36 8.97
N ASP A 194 -14.15 -14.40 8.51
CA ASP A 194 -13.61 -15.73 8.21
C ASP A 194 -13.91 -16.08 6.74
N GLY A 195 -13.62 -17.30 6.30
CA GLY A 195 -13.79 -17.68 4.89
C GLY A 195 -15.24 -17.56 4.35
N ASP A 196 -16.24 -17.52 5.23
CA ASP A 196 -17.66 -17.56 4.84
C ASP A 196 -18.47 -16.36 5.34
N ARG A 197 -18.02 -15.66 6.38
CA ARG A 197 -18.83 -14.65 7.09
C ARG A 197 -18.03 -13.41 7.40
N ILE A 198 -18.72 -12.28 7.44
CA ILE A 198 -18.23 -11.01 7.98
C ILE A 198 -19.03 -10.71 9.26
N VAL A 199 -18.39 -10.16 10.28
CA VAL A 199 -19.01 -9.70 11.52
C VAL A 199 -18.64 -8.23 11.73
N SER A 200 -19.62 -7.36 11.95
CA SER A 200 -19.41 -5.93 12.18
C SER A 200 -20.07 -5.47 13.47
N GLY A 201 -19.40 -4.60 14.22
CA GLY A 201 -19.93 -3.90 15.37
C GLY A 201 -20.08 -2.42 15.07
N SER A 202 -21.13 -1.79 15.60
CA SER A 202 -21.50 -0.41 15.28
C SER A 202 -21.87 0.40 16.52
N SER A 203 -21.90 1.72 16.34
CA SER A 203 -22.48 2.68 17.28
C SER A 203 -24.01 2.55 17.44
N ASP A 204 -24.67 1.72 16.62
CA ASP A 204 -26.08 1.37 16.81
C ASP A 204 -26.34 0.29 17.89
N ASN A 205 -25.31 -0.02 18.70
CA ASN A 205 -25.31 -1.00 19.79
C ASN A 205 -25.44 -2.47 19.33
N THR A 206 -25.46 -2.73 18.02
CA THR A 206 -25.64 -4.06 17.47
C THR A 206 -24.36 -4.63 16.87
N ILE A 207 -24.36 -5.96 16.75
CA ILE A 207 -23.37 -6.69 15.97
C ILE A 207 -24.12 -7.37 14.82
N ARG A 208 -23.66 -7.24 13.58
CA ARG A 208 -24.26 -7.92 12.43
C ARG A 208 -23.32 -8.97 11.87
N VAL A 209 -23.88 -10.11 11.48
CA VAL A 209 -23.19 -11.19 10.77
C VAL A 209 -23.71 -11.21 9.34
N TRP A 210 -22.81 -11.19 8.37
CA TRP A 210 -23.09 -11.14 6.94
C TRP A 210 -22.53 -12.38 6.26
N ASP A 211 -23.29 -12.99 5.36
CA ASP A 211 -22.80 -14.05 4.49
C ASP A 211 -21.95 -13.46 3.37
N MET A 212 -20.71 -13.95 3.23
CA MET A 212 -19.80 -13.53 2.18
C MET A 212 -20.13 -14.17 0.83
N LYS A 213 -20.80 -15.31 0.78
CA LYS A 213 -21.07 -16.05 -0.47
C LYS A 213 -22.39 -15.67 -1.13
N SER A 214 -23.38 -15.19 -0.37
CA SER A 214 -24.69 -14.84 -0.92
C SER A 214 -24.58 -13.72 -1.95
N SER A 215 -24.79 -14.07 -3.22
CA SER A 215 -24.95 -13.13 -4.33
C SER A 215 -26.40 -12.62 -4.44
N ALA A 216 -27.33 -13.16 -3.65
CA ALA A 216 -28.75 -13.05 -3.91
C ALA A 216 -29.37 -11.73 -3.41
N MET A 217 -28.77 -11.05 -2.44
CA MET A 217 -29.10 -9.68 -2.02
C MET A 217 -27.91 -9.10 -1.22
N PRO A 218 -27.13 -8.15 -1.75
CA PRO A 218 -26.13 -7.43 -0.95
C PRO A 218 -26.87 -6.60 0.12
N GLY A 219 -26.45 -6.69 1.38
CA GLY A 219 -26.90 -5.73 2.41
C GLY A 219 -28.10 -6.11 3.28
N LEU A 220 -28.41 -7.38 3.51
CA LEU A 220 -29.07 -7.77 4.76
C LEU A 220 -28.11 -8.61 5.60
N GLY A 221 -27.87 -8.16 6.84
CA GLY A 221 -27.17 -8.97 7.83
C GLY A 221 -27.94 -10.27 7.99
N THR A 222 -27.29 -11.39 7.72
CA THR A 222 -27.85 -12.73 7.95
C THR A 222 -28.36 -12.86 9.38
N MET A 223 -27.69 -12.19 10.32
CA MET A 223 -28.06 -12.17 11.74
C MET A 223 -27.70 -10.83 12.37
N THR A 224 -28.51 -10.37 13.33
CA THR A 224 -28.23 -9.20 14.18
C THR A 224 -28.21 -9.67 15.63
N LEU A 225 -27.09 -9.48 16.32
CA LEU A 225 -26.94 -9.75 17.75
C LEU A 225 -27.21 -8.45 18.51
N THR A 226 -28.13 -8.52 19.45
CA THR A 226 -28.47 -7.44 20.37
C THR A 226 -28.13 -7.86 21.80
N GLY A 227 -27.72 -6.91 22.64
CA GLY A 227 -27.45 -7.17 24.06
C GLY A 227 -26.46 -6.22 24.70
N HIS A 228 -25.65 -5.51 23.94
CA HIS A 228 -24.93 -4.33 24.44
C HIS A 228 -25.88 -3.13 24.53
N SER A 229 -25.71 -2.29 25.56
CA SER A 229 -26.55 -1.09 25.76
C SER A 229 -25.94 0.19 25.16
N ASP A 230 -24.73 0.10 24.64
CA ASP A 230 -24.00 1.19 23.99
C ASP A 230 -23.09 0.62 22.88
N THR A 231 -22.40 1.51 22.17
CA THR A 231 -21.56 1.24 21.01
C THR A 231 -20.64 0.06 21.22
N VAL A 232 -20.71 -0.91 20.32
CA VAL A 232 -19.71 -1.98 20.24
C VAL A 232 -18.44 -1.37 19.65
N ARG A 233 -17.27 -1.47 20.30
CA ARG A 233 -16.01 -0.84 19.87
C ARG A 233 -14.97 -1.81 19.33
N CYS A 234 -15.02 -3.06 19.77
CA CYS A 234 -14.05 -4.07 19.38
C CYS A 234 -14.69 -5.46 19.30
N LEU A 235 -14.14 -6.28 18.40
CA LEU A 235 -14.57 -7.65 18.15
C LEU A 235 -13.36 -8.56 17.90
N HIS A 236 -13.47 -9.82 18.33
CA HIS A 236 -12.55 -10.87 17.91
C HIS A 236 -13.30 -12.18 17.66
N LEU A 237 -13.17 -12.69 16.43
CA LEU A 237 -13.81 -13.92 15.97
C LEU A 237 -12.82 -15.09 16.06
N SER A 238 -13.19 -16.16 16.75
CA SER A 238 -12.41 -17.40 16.83
C SER A 238 -13.32 -18.59 16.58
N GLY A 239 -13.34 -19.04 15.31
CA GLY A 239 -14.23 -20.10 14.85
C GLY A 239 -15.71 -19.73 15.05
N ASN A 240 -16.40 -20.46 15.93
CA ASN A 240 -17.81 -20.20 16.28
C ASN A 240 -17.98 -19.41 17.59
N ARG A 241 -16.91 -18.81 18.12
CA ARG A 241 -16.98 -17.88 19.27
C ARG A 241 -16.67 -16.49 18.81
N LEU A 242 -17.41 -15.51 19.31
CA LEU A 242 -17.16 -14.09 19.10
C LEU A 242 -17.05 -13.41 20.45
N ALA A 243 -16.04 -12.57 20.65
CA ALA A 243 -15.98 -11.66 21.79
C ALA A 243 -16.24 -10.23 21.31
N SER A 244 -17.01 -9.46 22.08
CA SER A 244 -17.30 -8.05 21.82
C SER A 244 -17.08 -7.20 23.06
N GLY A 245 -16.50 -6.01 22.89
CA GLY A 245 -16.34 -5.01 23.95
C GLY A 245 -17.08 -3.73 23.55
N SER A 246 -17.69 -3.06 24.53
CA SER A 246 -18.59 -1.93 24.31
C SER A 246 -18.28 -0.75 25.23
N ASN A 247 -18.88 0.39 24.88
CA ASN A 247 -19.02 1.55 25.74
C ASN A 247 -19.89 1.27 27.00
N ASP A 248 -20.64 0.16 27.03
CA ASP A 248 -21.39 -0.24 28.23
C ASP A 248 -20.52 -0.87 29.34
N LEU A 249 -19.19 -0.75 29.23
CA LEU A 249 -18.17 -1.25 30.15
C LEU A 249 -18.04 -2.79 30.19
N THR A 250 -18.84 -3.52 29.41
CA THR A 250 -18.86 -4.98 29.43
C THR A 250 -18.15 -5.60 28.23
N ILE A 251 -17.74 -6.85 28.43
CA ILE A 251 -17.32 -7.74 27.35
C ILE A 251 -18.32 -8.89 27.28
N LYS A 252 -18.83 -9.19 26.07
CA LYS A 252 -19.75 -10.31 25.85
C LYS A 252 -19.12 -11.36 24.96
N VAL A 253 -19.30 -12.63 25.31
CA VAL A 253 -18.87 -13.77 24.51
C VAL A 253 -20.10 -14.45 23.92
N TRP A 254 -20.14 -14.56 22.60
CA TRP A 254 -21.27 -15.08 21.83
C TRP A 254 -20.92 -16.42 21.19
N GLY A 255 -21.88 -17.34 21.19
CA GLY A 255 -21.83 -18.53 20.34
C GLY A 255 -22.45 -18.24 18.98
N LEU A 256 -21.72 -18.50 17.90
CA LEU A 256 -22.17 -18.34 16.50
C LEU A 256 -22.41 -19.68 15.80
N ALA A 257 -22.62 -20.75 16.56
CA ALA A 257 -22.89 -22.07 16.01
C ALA A 257 -24.31 -22.12 15.42
N VAL A 258 -24.40 -22.34 14.11
CA VAL A 258 -25.65 -22.63 13.41
C VAL A 258 -25.72 -24.14 13.20
N ASN A 259 -26.60 -24.83 13.91
CA ASN A 259 -26.94 -26.22 13.61
C ASN A 259 -28.19 -26.25 12.74
N ARG A 260 -28.38 -27.30 11.94
CA ARG A 260 -29.54 -27.49 11.05
C ARG A 260 -30.87 -27.59 11.80
N THR A 261 -30.84 -27.95 13.08
CA THR A 261 -32.04 -28.17 13.91
C THR A 261 -32.30 -27.07 14.94
N TRP A 262 -31.29 -26.29 15.32
CA TRP A 262 -31.41 -25.18 16.26
C TRP A 262 -30.19 -24.24 16.14
N SER A 263 -30.41 -22.93 16.11
CA SER A 263 -29.33 -21.93 16.17
C SER A 263 -29.08 -21.56 17.64
N SER A 264 -27.93 -21.92 18.21
CA SER A 264 -27.58 -21.56 19.60
C SER A 264 -26.88 -20.20 19.67
N ILE A 265 -27.51 -19.19 19.07
CA ILE A 265 -26.99 -17.82 19.15
C ILE A 265 -27.41 -17.26 20.50
N ALA A 266 -26.45 -17.20 21.41
CA ALA A 266 -26.66 -16.69 22.74
C ALA A 266 -25.38 -15.98 23.21
N CYS A 267 -25.57 -14.91 23.97
CA CYS A 267 -24.54 -14.39 24.86
C CYS A 267 -24.27 -15.46 25.92
N ARG A 268 -23.12 -16.12 25.84
CA ARG A 268 -22.71 -17.19 26.76
C ARG A 268 -22.15 -16.63 28.06
N GLN A 269 -21.45 -15.51 27.98
CA GLN A 269 -20.81 -14.88 29.13
C GLN A 269 -20.87 -13.37 28.98
N THR A 270 -21.14 -12.67 30.08
CA THR A 270 -20.88 -11.23 30.22
C THR A 270 -19.79 -11.06 31.28
N MET A 271 -18.67 -10.47 30.89
CA MET A 271 -17.55 -10.16 31.77
C MET A 271 -17.66 -8.70 32.20
N ILE A 272 -17.64 -8.47 33.51
CA ILE A 272 -17.79 -7.16 34.14
C ILE A 272 -16.53 -6.91 34.98
N GLY A 273 -15.95 -5.72 34.86
CA GLY A 273 -14.81 -5.33 35.70
C GLY A 273 -13.95 -4.19 35.17
N HIS A 274 -14.10 -3.79 33.90
CA HIS A 274 -13.59 -2.48 33.46
C HIS A 274 -14.47 -1.37 34.01
N THR A 275 -13.87 -0.22 34.34
CA THR A 275 -14.59 0.95 34.89
C THR A 275 -14.78 2.06 33.85
N ASN A 276 -14.33 1.84 32.62
CA ASN A 276 -14.54 2.72 31.47
C ASN A 276 -14.61 1.89 30.17
N PHE A 277 -14.89 2.52 29.04
CA PHE A 277 -15.18 1.89 27.75
C PHE A 277 -14.13 0.84 27.33
N VAL A 278 -14.59 -0.32 26.86
CA VAL A 278 -13.71 -1.39 26.39
C VAL A 278 -13.34 -1.14 24.93
N ARG A 279 -12.10 -0.74 24.69
CA ARG A 279 -11.68 -0.21 23.39
C ARG A 279 -11.02 -1.23 22.47
N CYS A 280 -10.34 -2.22 23.04
CA CYS A 280 -9.66 -3.27 22.29
C CYS A 280 -9.74 -4.60 23.05
N LEU A 281 -9.78 -5.71 22.31
CA LEU A 281 -9.75 -7.05 22.89
C LEU A 281 -9.16 -8.06 21.91
N GLN A 282 -8.64 -9.16 22.44
CA GLN A 282 -8.21 -10.33 21.69
C GLN A 282 -8.61 -11.59 22.46
N MET A 283 -9.30 -12.51 21.79
CA MET A 283 -9.78 -13.77 22.38
C MET A 283 -8.96 -14.95 21.85
N GLU A 284 -8.37 -15.70 22.76
CA GLU A 284 -7.67 -16.95 22.49
C GLU A 284 -8.52 -18.13 22.97
N LYS A 285 -7.94 -19.34 22.99
CA LYS A 285 -8.70 -20.55 23.31
C LYS A 285 -9.28 -20.53 24.73
N GLU A 286 -8.43 -20.23 25.72
CA GLU A 286 -8.75 -20.29 27.16
C GLU A 286 -8.77 -18.92 27.83
N ARG A 287 -8.16 -17.89 27.22
CA ARG A 287 -8.06 -16.54 27.78
C ARG A 287 -8.55 -15.47 26.81
N LEU A 288 -9.01 -14.36 27.35
CA LEU A 288 -9.34 -13.14 26.63
C LEU A 288 -8.55 -12.01 27.27
N ILE A 289 -7.99 -11.12 26.46
CA ILE A 289 -7.28 -9.93 26.95
C ILE A 289 -8.04 -8.71 26.43
N SER A 290 -8.22 -7.68 27.26
CA SER A 290 -8.91 -6.44 26.91
C SER A 290 -8.15 -5.22 27.40
N GLY A 291 -8.26 -4.11 26.66
CA GLY A 291 -7.78 -2.79 27.05
C GLY A 291 -8.93 -1.78 27.06
N SER A 292 -8.90 -0.87 28.04
CA SER A 292 -9.98 0.09 28.30
C SER A 292 -9.49 1.52 28.46
N TYR A 293 -10.44 2.46 28.39
CA TYR A 293 -10.27 3.85 28.79
C TYR A 293 -9.99 4.02 30.29
N ASP A 294 -10.11 2.97 31.11
CA ASP A 294 -9.70 2.97 32.52
C ASP A 294 -8.18 2.85 32.73
N HIS A 295 -7.41 2.92 31.64
CA HIS A 295 -5.95 2.83 31.58
C HIS A 295 -5.37 1.45 31.88
N THR A 296 -6.22 0.43 32.08
CA THR A 296 -5.80 -0.93 32.39
C THR A 296 -5.92 -1.88 31.20
N LEU A 297 -5.11 -2.94 31.23
CA LEU A 297 -5.43 -4.16 30.49
C LEU A 297 -5.88 -5.24 31.48
N LYS A 298 -6.85 -6.05 31.09
CA LYS A 298 -7.33 -7.18 31.90
C LYS A 298 -7.23 -8.47 31.12
N ILE A 299 -6.82 -9.53 31.81
CA ILE A 299 -6.81 -10.91 31.30
C ILE A 299 -7.96 -11.63 31.98
N TRP A 300 -8.75 -12.36 31.20
CA TRP A 300 -9.97 -13.03 31.62
C TRP A 300 -9.90 -14.51 31.26
N SER A 301 -10.45 -15.37 32.11
CA SER A 301 -10.75 -16.75 31.74
C SER A 301 -11.97 -16.79 30.83
N THR A 302 -11.84 -17.39 29.65
CA THR A 302 -12.97 -17.57 28.73
C THR A 302 -13.97 -18.63 29.22
N GLU A 303 -13.56 -19.50 30.14
CA GLU A 303 -14.40 -20.54 30.73
C GLU A 303 -15.26 -19.98 31.87
N THR A 304 -14.65 -19.24 32.81
CA THR A 304 -15.35 -18.74 34.00
C THR A 304 -15.89 -17.31 33.84
N GLY A 305 -15.39 -16.57 32.85
CA GLY A 305 -15.68 -15.14 32.68
C GLY A 305 -15.06 -14.22 33.72
N GLN A 306 -14.20 -14.75 34.60
CA GLN A 306 -13.55 -13.98 35.67
C GLN A 306 -12.26 -13.33 35.19
N CYS A 307 -11.97 -12.12 35.69
CA CYS A 307 -10.69 -11.45 35.51
C CYS A 307 -9.61 -12.17 36.32
N THR A 308 -8.59 -12.70 35.64
CA THR A 308 -7.46 -13.42 36.25
C THR A 308 -6.30 -12.50 36.59
N LYS A 309 -6.04 -11.46 35.77
CA LYS A 309 -4.95 -10.49 35.99
C LYS A 309 -5.38 -9.09 35.53
N THR A 310 -4.90 -8.05 36.20
CA THR A 310 -5.02 -6.66 35.76
C THR A 310 -3.61 -6.09 35.58
N LEU A 311 -3.27 -5.68 34.37
CA LEU A 311 -2.00 -5.04 34.03
C LEU A 311 -2.17 -3.52 34.10
N MET A 312 -1.36 -2.89 34.93
CA MET A 312 -1.38 -1.45 35.18
C MET A 312 -0.05 -0.83 34.77
N GLY A 313 -0.08 0.39 34.23
CA GLY A 313 1.13 1.15 33.93
C GLY A 313 1.01 2.17 32.80
N HIS A 314 -0.07 2.16 32.02
CA HIS A 314 -0.41 3.26 31.13
C HIS A 314 -0.99 4.44 31.91
N ASN A 315 -0.71 5.66 31.46
CA ASN A 315 -1.19 6.91 32.07
C ASN A 315 -2.33 7.55 31.27
N GLY A 316 -2.90 6.81 30.33
CA GLY A 316 -4.01 7.22 29.47
C GLY A 316 -4.70 6.00 28.88
N ALA A 317 -5.84 6.22 28.21
CA ALA A 317 -6.68 5.17 27.64
C ALA A 317 -5.89 4.17 26.78
N VAL A 318 -6.10 2.87 27.01
CA VAL A 318 -5.49 1.81 26.18
C VAL A 318 -6.33 1.64 24.92
N ILE A 319 -5.80 2.07 23.77
CA ILE A 319 -6.56 2.16 22.52
C ILE A 319 -6.41 0.90 21.66
N CYS A 320 -5.25 0.27 21.68
CA CYS A 320 -4.97 -0.92 20.88
C CYS A 320 -4.06 -1.90 21.59
N MET A 321 -4.16 -3.17 21.20
CA MET A 321 -3.33 -4.25 21.71
C MET A 321 -3.24 -5.40 20.70
N GLN A 322 -2.19 -6.19 20.83
CA GLN A 322 -2.08 -7.52 20.25
C GLN A 322 -1.36 -8.43 21.25
N SER A 323 -1.80 -9.67 21.39
CA SER A 323 -1.06 -10.74 22.05
C SER A 323 -0.54 -11.75 21.03
N ASP A 324 0.66 -12.27 21.30
CA ASP A 324 1.21 -13.44 20.64
C ASP A 324 1.98 -14.27 21.67
N GLU A 325 1.56 -15.53 21.83
CA GLU A 325 2.05 -16.44 22.87
C GLU A 325 2.06 -15.84 24.28
N HIS A 326 3.19 -15.33 24.76
CA HIS A 326 3.35 -14.76 26.11
C HIS A 326 3.65 -13.27 26.10
N LEU A 327 3.80 -12.69 24.90
CA LEU A 327 4.09 -11.28 24.73
C LEU A 327 2.80 -10.56 24.36
N LEU A 328 2.54 -9.47 25.06
CA LEU A 328 1.44 -8.55 24.78
C LEU A 328 2.05 -7.19 24.47
N VAL A 329 1.61 -6.54 23.39
CA VAL A 329 2.00 -5.17 23.06
C VAL A 329 0.74 -4.32 23.10
N SER A 330 0.78 -3.20 23.84
CA SER A 330 -0.33 -2.24 23.97
C SER A 330 0.10 -0.84 23.52
N GLY A 331 -0.83 -0.09 22.94
CA GLY A 331 -0.67 1.31 22.54
C GLY A 331 -1.75 2.17 23.18
N SER A 332 -1.38 3.36 23.64
CA SER A 332 -2.24 4.21 24.48
C SER A 332 -2.31 5.66 23.98
N ALA A 333 -3.32 6.36 24.50
CA ALA A 333 -3.45 7.82 24.42
C ALA A 333 -2.31 8.56 25.13
N ASP A 334 -1.55 7.91 26.02
CA ASP A 334 -0.37 8.47 26.69
C ASP A 334 0.89 8.56 25.80
N LEU A 335 0.72 8.40 24.47
CA LEU A 335 1.77 8.41 23.44
C LEU A 335 2.74 7.22 23.50
N SER A 336 2.58 6.32 24.46
CA SER A 336 3.49 5.19 24.66
C SER A 336 2.97 3.89 24.06
N MET A 337 3.91 3.00 23.77
CA MET A 337 3.64 1.58 23.62
C MET A 337 4.33 0.79 24.71
N LYS A 338 3.68 -0.24 25.23
CA LYS A 338 4.24 -1.12 26.27
C LYS A 338 4.24 -2.56 25.81
N CYS A 339 5.34 -3.26 26.07
CA CYS A 339 5.49 -4.70 25.88
C CYS A 339 5.44 -5.37 27.25
N TRP A 340 4.53 -6.31 27.42
CA TRP A 340 4.27 -7.04 28.65
C TRP A 340 4.66 -8.49 28.44
N ASP A 341 5.44 -9.03 29.36
CA ASP A 341 5.76 -10.47 29.40
C ASP A 341 4.88 -11.12 30.46
N GLU A 342 3.91 -11.92 30.01
CA GLU A 342 2.95 -12.58 30.89
C GLU A 342 3.57 -13.67 31.78
N ARG A 343 4.74 -14.22 31.41
CA ARG A 343 5.44 -15.22 32.24
C ARG A 343 6.11 -14.57 33.43
N MET A 344 6.60 -13.35 33.23
CA MET A 344 7.36 -12.60 34.22
C MET A 344 6.47 -11.62 35.02
N ASP A 345 5.23 -11.39 34.58
CA ASP A 345 4.32 -10.39 35.15
C ASP A 345 4.94 -8.99 35.23
N ILE A 346 5.71 -8.63 34.20
CA ILE A 346 6.38 -7.32 34.08
C ILE A 346 6.03 -6.61 32.78
N CYS A 347 6.08 -5.28 32.81
CA CYS A 347 6.22 -4.46 31.61
C CYS A 347 7.70 -4.52 31.15
N ALA A 348 8.02 -5.47 30.27
CA ALA A 348 9.38 -5.73 29.78
C ALA A 348 10.00 -4.53 29.05
N MET A 349 9.20 -3.71 28.35
CA MET A 349 9.68 -2.53 27.63
C MET A 349 8.60 -1.45 27.54
N THR A 350 8.96 -0.18 27.71
CA THR A 350 8.10 0.98 27.41
C THR A 350 8.77 1.86 26.36
N LEU A 351 8.07 2.11 25.26
CA LEU A 351 8.45 3.06 24.22
C LEU A 351 7.73 4.39 24.52
N HIS A 352 8.40 5.27 25.26
CA HIS A 352 7.89 6.60 25.56
C HIS A 352 7.89 7.48 24.32
N ASN A 353 6.85 8.31 24.15
CA ASN A 353 6.69 9.19 22.99
C ASN A 353 6.94 8.44 21.67
N ALA A 354 6.35 7.24 21.54
CA ALA A 354 6.49 6.44 20.33
C ALA A 354 5.93 7.22 19.12
N HIS A 355 4.84 7.95 19.34
CA HIS A 355 4.26 8.86 18.37
C HIS A 355 4.12 10.26 18.95
N ASP A 356 3.93 11.26 18.08
CA ASP A 356 3.69 12.64 18.51
C ASP A 356 2.25 12.85 19.02
N ASN A 357 1.40 11.83 18.88
CA ASN A 357 0.02 11.78 19.35
C ASN A 357 -0.42 10.32 19.62
N ALA A 358 -1.62 10.10 20.17
CA ALA A 358 -2.13 8.80 20.63
C ALA A 358 -1.89 7.65 19.63
N VAL A 359 -1.45 6.49 20.15
CA VAL A 359 -1.25 5.27 19.34
C VAL A 359 -2.58 4.55 19.19
N THR A 360 -3.14 4.57 17.99
CA THR A 360 -4.52 4.13 17.69
C THR A 360 -4.61 2.69 17.24
N CYS A 361 -3.54 2.16 16.66
CA CYS A 361 -3.48 0.78 16.18
C CYS A 361 -2.03 0.28 16.16
N LEU A 362 -1.86 -1.03 16.38
CA LEU A 362 -0.56 -1.67 16.28
C LEU A 362 -0.70 -3.12 15.80
N ARG A 363 0.39 -3.61 15.20
CA ARG A 363 0.65 -5.04 14.98
C ARG A 363 2.10 -5.34 15.30
N PHE A 364 2.41 -6.54 15.76
CA PHE A 364 3.80 -6.99 15.93
C PHE A 364 4.00 -8.42 15.42
N ASP A 365 5.25 -8.71 15.08
CA ASP A 365 5.80 -10.04 14.80
C ASP A 365 7.06 -10.25 15.67
N ASN A 366 7.76 -11.37 15.50
CA ASN A 366 8.97 -11.67 16.28
C ASN A 366 10.14 -10.67 16.12
N GLU A 367 10.12 -9.81 15.11
CA GLU A 367 11.20 -8.89 14.78
C GLU A 367 10.82 -7.42 15.00
N ARG A 368 9.54 -7.05 14.78
CA ARG A 368 9.12 -5.65 14.75
C ARG A 368 7.73 -5.38 15.30
N ILE A 369 7.50 -4.13 15.67
CA ILE A 369 6.18 -3.53 15.91
C ILE A 369 5.90 -2.55 14.76
N VAL A 370 4.67 -2.53 14.25
CA VAL A 370 4.16 -1.54 13.29
C VAL A 370 2.99 -0.82 13.96
N SER A 371 3.06 0.50 14.09
CA SER A 371 2.08 1.31 14.81
C SER A 371 1.54 2.44 13.95
N GLY A 372 0.26 2.79 14.14
CA GLY A 372 -0.39 3.95 13.54
C GLY A 372 -0.91 4.88 14.63
N SER A 373 -1.06 6.16 14.30
CA SER A 373 -1.38 7.19 15.28
C SER A 373 -2.29 8.30 14.73
N VAL A 374 -2.84 9.08 15.66
CA VAL A 374 -3.46 10.39 15.42
C VAL A 374 -2.49 11.38 14.75
N ASP A 375 -1.17 11.21 14.89
CA ASP A 375 -0.17 12.03 14.21
C ASP A 375 -0.12 11.80 12.68
N ARG A 376 -0.94 10.87 12.17
CA ARG A 376 -1.10 10.48 10.76
C ARG A 376 0.07 9.70 10.18
N THR A 377 0.99 9.24 11.02
CA THR A 377 2.13 8.44 10.63
C THR A 377 1.92 6.97 10.92
N ILE A 378 2.64 6.13 10.18
CA ILE A 378 2.84 4.72 10.52
C ILE A 378 4.32 4.55 10.83
N LYS A 379 4.67 3.96 11.98
CA LYS A 379 6.06 3.74 12.38
C LYS A 379 6.35 2.25 12.53
N MET A 380 7.58 1.86 12.21
CA MET A 380 8.10 0.51 12.41
C MET A 380 9.21 0.54 13.44
N TRP A 381 9.17 -0.40 14.37
CA TRP A 381 10.07 -0.47 15.52
C TRP A 381 10.71 -1.84 15.60
N ASP A 382 11.99 -1.91 15.91
CA ASP A 382 12.64 -3.17 16.24
C ASP A 382 12.13 -3.64 17.62
N LEU A 383 11.53 -4.84 17.67
CA LEU A 383 10.87 -5.35 18.89
C LEU A 383 11.85 -5.56 20.04
N ARG A 384 13.12 -5.87 19.74
CA ARG A 384 14.15 -6.19 20.75
C ARG A 384 14.78 -4.95 21.35
N THR A 385 14.97 -3.90 20.55
CA THR A 385 15.71 -2.69 20.93
C THR A 385 14.81 -1.48 21.18
N GLY A 386 13.56 -1.53 20.72
CA GLY A 386 12.61 -0.42 20.81
C GLY A 386 12.93 0.74 19.87
N LYS A 387 13.91 0.60 18.99
CA LYS A 387 14.31 1.69 18.07
C LYS A 387 13.34 1.79 16.90
N CYS A 388 12.93 3.02 16.56
CA CYS A 388 12.21 3.30 15.33
C CYS A 388 13.13 3.05 14.12
N VAL A 389 12.77 2.07 13.28
CA VAL A 389 13.50 1.68 12.08
C VAL A 389 13.04 2.51 10.88
N GLN A 390 11.74 2.79 10.78
CA GLN A 390 11.16 3.49 9.64
C GLN A 390 9.90 4.26 10.03
N THR A 391 9.68 5.43 9.41
CA THR A 391 8.45 6.22 9.54
C THR A 391 7.86 6.43 8.15
N LEU A 392 6.58 6.10 7.98
CA LEU A 392 5.78 6.39 6.80
C LEU A 392 4.92 7.61 7.13
N ASP A 393 5.23 8.74 6.50
CA ASP A 393 4.52 10.00 6.71
C ASP A 393 3.90 10.53 5.40
N TRP A 394 2.99 11.48 5.54
CA TRP A 394 2.26 12.07 4.41
C TRP A 394 3.16 12.86 3.44
N LYS A 395 4.30 13.38 3.90
CA LYS A 395 5.21 14.23 3.10
C LYS A 395 6.17 13.39 2.26
N LEU A 396 6.76 12.36 2.86
CA LEU A 396 7.83 11.55 2.30
C LEU A 396 7.28 10.31 1.57
N SER A 397 6.21 9.71 2.08
CA SER A 397 5.76 8.38 1.64
C SER A 397 4.39 8.36 0.95
N GLU A 398 3.78 9.51 0.64
CA GLU A 398 2.36 9.55 0.20
C GLU A 398 1.42 8.92 1.26
N GLY A 399 1.75 9.15 2.54
CA GLY A 399 1.03 8.75 3.77
C GLY A 399 -0.46 9.10 3.84
N HIS A 400 -1.06 8.77 4.97
CA HIS A 400 -2.43 9.19 5.30
C HIS A 400 -2.48 10.69 5.63
N THR A 401 -3.54 11.35 5.21
CA THR A 401 -3.77 12.79 5.51
C THR A 401 -4.65 13.01 6.75
N GLY A 402 -5.27 11.93 7.26
CA GLY A 402 -6.05 11.87 8.49
C GLY A 402 -5.52 10.83 9.47
N VAL A 403 -6.18 10.69 10.62
CA VAL A 403 -5.82 9.74 11.68
C VAL A 403 -5.77 8.32 11.12
N VAL A 404 -4.67 7.59 11.36
CA VAL A 404 -4.61 6.16 11.02
C VAL A 404 -5.42 5.42 12.07
N ARG A 405 -6.60 4.89 11.72
CA ARG A 405 -7.52 4.26 12.70
C ARG A 405 -7.22 2.79 12.93
N CYS A 406 -6.77 2.10 11.89
CA CYS A 406 -6.51 0.66 11.93
C CYS A 406 -5.40 0.29 10.97
N LEU A 407 -4.60 -0.71 11.34
CA LEU A 407 -3.63 -1.32 10.45
C LEU A 407 -3.54 -2.83 10.67
N GLN A 408 -3.13 -3.53 9.63
CA GLN A 408 -2.86 -4.96 9.62
C GLN A 408 -1.57 -5.20 8.82
N VAL A 409 -0.84 -6.26 9.14
CA VAL A 409 0.48 -6.55 8.55
C VAL A 409 0.60 -8.05 8.25
N ASP A 410 1.22 -8.41 7.12
CA ASP A 410 1.65 -9.78 6.83
C ASP A 410 3.16 -9.83 6.50
N SER A 411 3.61 -10.90 5.85
CA SER A 411 5.02 -11.09 5.51
C SER A 411 5.63 -10.06 4.55
N TRP A 412 4.83 -9.27 3.80
CA TRP A 412 5.34 -8.35 2.78
C TRP A 412 4.56 -7.05 2.61
N ARG A 413 3.36 -6.91 3.19
CA ARG A 413 2.56 -5.68 3.09
C ARG A 413 1.96 -5.21 4.41
N ILE A 414 1.69 -3.92 4.46
CA ILE A 414 0.88 -3.25 5.48
C ILE A 414 -0.41 -2.79 4.80
N VAL A 415 -1.56 -3.00 5.43
CA VAL A 415 -2.84 -2.43 5.03
C VAL A 415 -3.29 -1.48 6.12
N SER A 416 -3.47 -0.20 5.82
CA SER A 416 -3.85 0.83 6.78
C SER A 416 -5.12 1.56 6.35
N ALA A 417 -5.98 1.88 7.30
CA ALA A 417 -7.25 2.58 7.14
C ALA A 417 -7.24 3.87 7.96
N ALA A 418 -7.81 4.95 7.43
CA ALA A 418 -7.74 6.26 8.07
C ALA A 418 -8.99 7.14 7.87
N ASP A 419 -9.05 8.22 8.65
CA ASP A 419 -10.07 9.26 8.56
C ASP A 419 -10.03 10.05 7.24
N ASP A 420 -8.98 9.89 6.44
CA ASP A 420 -8.92 10.43 5.07
C ASP A 420 -9.77 9.64 4.06
N ARG A 421 -10.61 8.71 4.54
CA ARG A 421 -11.55 7.88 3.75
C ARG A 421 -10.85 6.85 2.87
N THR A 422 -9.54 6.67 3.04
CA THR A 422 -8.74 5.76 2.22
C THR A 422 -8.26 4.55 2.99
N ILE A 423 -8.04 3.48 2.23
CA ILE A 423 -7.24 2.34 2.66
C ILE A 423 -5.97 2.35 1.81
N LYS A 424 -4.79 2.34 2.44
CA LYS A 424 -3.50 2.30 1.74
C LYS A 424 -2.83 0.95 1.96
N VAL A 425 -2.21 0.44 0.90
CA VAL A 425 -1.40 -0.78 0.94
C VAL A 425 0.05 -0.40 0.72
N TRP A 426 0.94 -0.87 1.59
CA TRP A 426 2.36 -0.53 1.61
C TRP A 426 3.19 -1.79 1.44
N ASN A 427 4.36 -1.67 0.83
CA ASN A 427 5.39 -2.69 0.93
C ASN A 427 6.03 -2.59 2.32
N LEU A 428 5.99 -3.68 3.08
CA LEU A 428 6.52 -3.73 4.44
C LEU A 428 8.03 -3.49 4.51
N HIS A 429 8.79 -3.86 3.49
CA HIS A 429 10.25 -3.80 3.51
C HIS A 429 10.80 -2.50 2.93
N THR A 430 10.15 -1.95 1.90
CA THR A 430 10.60 -0.68 1.28
C THR A 430 9.90 0.54 1.88
N GLY A 431 8.73 0.36 2.49
CA GLY A 431 7.84 1.45 2.91
C GLY A 431 7.18 2.18 1.75
N GLU A 432 7.34 1.69 0.51
CA GLU A 432 6.68 2.28 -0.65
C GLU A 432 5.19 1.96 -0.62
N ARG A 433 4.37 2.98 -0.89
CA ARG A 433 2.94 2.79 -1.11
C ARG A 433 2.72 2.03 -2.41
N LEU A 434 2.04 0.90 -2.33
CA LEU A 434 1.67 0.07 -3.48
C LEU A 434 0.41 0.60 -4.16
N CYS A 435 -0.68 0.73 -3.41
CA CYS A 435 -1.94 1.26 -3.91
C CYS A 435 -2.72 2.03 -2.82
N THR A 436 -3.69 2.82 -3.27
CA THR A 436 -4.65 3.54 -2.41
C THR A 436 -6.04 3.20 -2.91
N LEU A 437 -6.86 2.64 -2.04
CA LEU A 437 -8.23 2.21 -2.31
C LEU A 437 -9.18 3.30 -1.84
N HIS A 438 -10.13 3.66 -2.71
CA HIS A 438 -11.14 4.69 -2.48
C HIS A 438 -12.51 4.07 -2.77
N SER A 439 -13.45 4.20 -1.85
CA SER A 439 -14.87 3.83 -2.04
C SER A 439 -15.72 4.25 -0.84
N HIS A 440 -15.15 4.31 0.36
CA HIS A 440 -15.83 4.86 1.52
C HIS A 440 -16.01 6.38 1.36
N THR A 441 -17.16 6.88 1.80
CA THR A 441 -17.52 8.31 1.72
C THR A 441 -17.20 9.07 3.01
N ASP A 442 -16.83 8.34 4.06
CA ASP A 442 -16.37 8.86 5.35
C ASP A 442 -15.17 8.05 5.89
N GLY A 443 -14.65 8.42 7.06
CA GLY A 443 -13.45 7.84 7.67
C GLY A 443 -13.54 6.32 7.86
N VAL A 444 -12.49 5.60 7.43
CA VAL A 444 -12.42 4.14 7.54
C VAL A 444 -11.88 3.77 8.92
N THR A 445 -12.73 3.21 9.76
CA THR A 445 -12.48 2.99 11.18
C THR A 445 -11.75 1.69 11.48
N CYS A 446 -11.96 0.67 10.64
CA CYS A 446 -11.48 -0.68 10.88
C CYS A 446 -11.24 -1.44 9.58
N VAL A 447 -10.26 -2.34 9.62
CA VAL A 447 -9.90 -3.18 8.48
C VAL A 447 -9.37 -4.54 8.95
N GLN A 448 -9.72 -5.59 8.21
CA GLN A 448 -9.04 -6.88 8.26
C GLN A 448 -8.76 -7.32 6.83
N PHE A 449 -7.68 -8.08 6.60
CA PHE A 449 -7.39 -8.62 5.28
C PHE A 449 -6.91 -10.07 5.34
N SER A 450 -7.03 -10.75 4.19
CA SER A 450 -6.47 -12.06 3.88
C SER A 450 -5.65 -11.97 2.60
N ASP A 451 -5.08 -13.09 2.12
CA ASP A 451 -4.37 -13.10 0.83
C ASP A 451 -5.16 -12.46 -0.30
N GLN A 452 -6.47 -12.73 -0.35
CA GLN A 452 -7.34 -12.39 -1.48
C GLN A 452 -8.23 -11.18 -1.23
N GLN A 453 -8.51 -10.82 0.02
CA GLN A 453 -9.59 -9.89 0.33
C GLN A 453 -9.22 -8.88 1.42
N ILE A 454 -9.87 -7.72 1.38
CA ILE A 454 -9.96 -6.78 2.50
C ILE A 454 -11.43 -6.66 2.89
N VAL A 455 -11.73 -6.60 4.18
CA VAL A 455 -13.02 -6.15 4.72
C VAL A 455 -12.78 -4.87 5.51
N SER A 456 -13.56 -3.83 5.22
CA SER A 456 -13.47 -2.53 5.90
C SER A 456 -14.82 -2.06 6.41
N GLY A 457 -14.80 -1.35 7.55
CA GLY A 457 -15.94 -0.63 8.09
C GLY A 457 -15.63 0.86 8.20
N SER A 458 -16.66 1.69 8.12
CA SER A 458 -16.53 3.15 8.04
C SER A 458 -17.64 3.86 8.82
N TYR A 459 -17.40 5.13 9.12
CA TYR A 459 -18.42 6.04 9.63
C TYR A 459 -19.57 6.27 8.63
N ASP A 460 -19.38 5.93 7.35
CA ASP A 460 -20.44 5.95 6.32
C ASP A 460 -21.51 4.85 6.48
N MET A 461 -21.47 4.09 7.58
CA MET A 461 -22.41 3.01 7.94
C MET A 461 -22.32 1.76 7.05
N THR A 462 -21.35 1.69 6.14
CA THR A 462 -21.17 0.55 5.24
C THR A 462 -20.00 -0.35 5.61
N VAL A 463 -20.18 -1.65 5.45
CA VAL A 463 -19.08 -2.61 5.39
C VAL A 463 -18.76 -2.85 3.92
N LYS A 464 -17.49 -2.82 3.53
CA LYS A 464 -17.07 -3.13 2.15
C LYS A 464 -16.13 -4.32 2.10
N LEU A 465 -16.38 -5.24 1.17
CA LEU A 465 -15.46 -6.32 0.81
C LEU A 465 -14.75 -5.95 -0.50
N TRP A 466 -13.42 -6.00 -0.47
CA TRP A 466 -12.54 -5.75 -1.60
C TRP A 466 -11.88 -7.06 -2.02
N ASP A 467 -12.25 -7.61 -3.17
CA ASP A 467 -11.76 -8.90 -3.66
C ASP A 467 -10.69 -8.72 -4.75
N PHE A 468 -9.46 -9.12 -4.43
CA PHE A 468 -8.30 -9.14 -5.33
C PHE A 468 -8.10 -10.50 -6.02
N GLY A 469 -8.81 -11.54 -5.61
CA GLY A 469 -8.72 -12.90 -6.17
C GLY A 469 -9.53 -13.08 -7.46
N SER A 470 -10.63 -12.35 -7.60
CA SER A 470 -11.53 -12.39 -8.76
C SER A 470 -10.80 -12.14 -10.09
N TYR A 471 -11.16 -12.92 -11.11
CA TYR A 471 -10.59 -12.79 -12.45
C TYR A 471 -11.14 -11.53 -13.13
N ILE A 472 -10.36 -10.45 -13.09
CA ILE A 472 -10.64 -9.24 -13.86
C ILE A 472 -10.15 -9.48 -15.30
N GLY A 473 -10.95 -10.22 -16.08
CA GLY A 473 -10.77 -10.41 -17.52
C GLY A 473 -11.06 -9.12 -18.29
N HIS A 474 -10.56 -9.02 -19.53
CA HIS A 474 -10.66 -7.83 -20.39
C HIS A 474 -12.09 -7.41 -20.83
N SER A 475 -13.15 -7.90 -20.18
CA SER A 475 -14.52 -7.47 -20.44
C SER A 475 -14.85 -6.21 -19.64
N LEU A 476 -14.95 -5.07 -20.33
CA LEU A 476 -15.29 -3.74 -19.80
C LEU A 476 -16.77 -3.57 -19.37
N THR A 477 -17.43 -4.64 -18.96
CA THR A 477 -18.86 -4.63 -18.61
C THR A 477 -19.03 -4.73 -17.09
N ALA A 478 -19.46 -3.62 -16.48
CA ALA A 478 -19.95 -3.49 -15.09
C ALA A 478 -18.93 -3.62 -13.94
N TYR A 479 -17.74 -3.01 -14.04
CA TYR A 479 -16.81 -2.90 -12.91
C TYR A 479 -16.49 -1.44 -12.59
N THR A 480 -16.70 -1.03 -11.34
CA THR A 480 -16.16 0.21 -10.78
C THR A 480 -14.65 0.05 -10.65
N TYR A 481 -13.91 0.62 -11.61
CA TYR A 481 -12.46 0.63 -11.59
C TYR A 481 -11.96 1.70 -10.63
N VAL A 482 -11.32 1.30 -9.53
CA VAL A 482 -10.55 2.23 -8.69
C VAL A 482 -9.14 2.38 -9.28
N PHE A 483 -9.01 3.26 -10.27
CA PHE A 483 -7.70 3.76 -10.72
C PHE A 483 -7.52 5.19 -10.21
N GLN A 484 -6.51 5.41 -9.36
CA GLN A 484 -5.96 6.74 -8.99
C GLN A 484 -7.00 7.89 -8.99
N GLY A 485 -7.95 7.84 -8.07
CA GLY A 485 -8.96 8.88 -7.87
C GLY A 485 -10.02 8.92 -8.99
N MET A 486 -11.28 8.90 -8.57
CA MET A 486 -12.53 9.09 -9.34
C MET A 486 -13.31 7.79 -9.66
N GLU A 487 -14.52 7.72 -9.10
CA GLU A 487 -15.59 6.82 -9.50
C GLU A 487 -16.06 7.14 -10.92
N TYR A 488 -16.29 6.10 -11.73
CA TYR A 488 -17.18 6.16 -12.88
C TYR A 488 -18.19 5.02 -12.75
N THR A 489 -19.45 5.37 -12.56
CA THR A 489 -20.58 4.50 -12.91
C THR A 489 -20.84 4.65 -14.41
N VAL A 490 -20.97 3.52 -15.12
CA VAL A 490 -21.45 3.51 -16.50
C VAL A 490 -22.77 2.75 -16.48
N ASP A 491 -23.88 3.49 -16.48
CA ASP A 491 -25.20 2.92 -16.73
C ASP A 491 -25.36 2.71 -18.24
N GLN A 492 -25.48 1.46 -18.67
CA GLN A 492 -25.93 1.13 -20.03
C GLN A 492 -27.43 0.82 -20.02
N GLN A 493 -28.23 1.87 -20.23
CA GLN A 493 -29.52 1.74 -20.88
C GLN A 493 -29.43 2.45 -22.23
N ALA A 494 -29.12 1.70 -23.29
CA ALA A 494 -29.67 1.87 -24.64
C ALA A 494 -28.87 1.05 -25.67
N ALA A 495 -29.63 0.57 -26.67
CA ALA A 495 -29.17 0.08 -27.97
C ALA A 495 -28.65 -1.37 -28.04
N SER A 496 -29.63 -2.27 -27.97
CA SER A 496 -29.71 -3.42 -28.87
C SER A 496 -29.49 -3.03 -30.35
N SER A 497 -29.01 -4.03 -31.10
CA SER A 497 -28.99 -4.20 -32.56
C SER A 497 -27.81 -3.63 -33.36
N SER A 498 -27.19 -4.61 -34.05
CA SER A 498 -26.58 -4.60 -35.39
C SER A 498 -25.06 -4.43 -35.52
N ASN A 499 -24.45 -5.60 -35.65
CA ASN A 499 -23.50 -6.04 -36.68
C ASN A 499 -22.06 -5.52 -36.73
N GLU A 500 -21.22 -6.53 -36.96
CA GLU A 500 -19.77 -6.59 -37.04
C GLU A 500 -19.17 -5.90 -38.27
N SER A 501 -17.86 -5.68 -38.13
CA SER A 501 -16.78 -5.74 -39.12
C SER A 501 -16.21 -4.43 -39.70
N ASP A 502 -14.87 -4.40 -39.62
CA ASP A 502 -13.89 -3.69 -40.45
C ASP A 502 -13.40 -2.28 -40.05
N TYR A 503 -12.21 -1.94 -40.59
CA TYR A 503 -11.32 -0.77 -40.39
C TYR A 503 -10.25 -0.95 -39.28
N GLU A 504 -9.05 -1.49 -39.54
CA GLU A 504 -7.93 -1.07 -40.42
C GLU A 504 -7.35 0.34 -40.19
N SER A 505 -6.09 0.36 -39.71
CA SER A 505 -5.01 1.34 -39.86
C SER A 505 -5.32 2.85 -39.81
N GLU A 506 -4.94 3.52 -38.72
CA GLU A 506 -4.75 4.99 -38.70
C GLU A 506 -3.27 5.38 -38.68
N ASN A 507 -2.91 6.15 -39.70
CA ASN A 507 -1.64 6.83 -39.89
C ASN A 507 -1.37 7.87 -38.79
N ASN A 508 -0.13 7.92 -38.29
CA ASN A 508 0.35 8.92 -37.34
C ASN A 508 0.64 10.27 -38.03
N ASP A 509 -0.37 11.11 -38.24
CA ASP A 509 -0.16 12.54 -38.45
C ASP A 509 0.01 13.24 -37.10
N VAL A 510 1.22 13.71 -36.81
CA VAL A 510 1.54 14.44 -35.58
C VAL A 510 0.87 15.82 -35.64
N GLU A 511 -0.21 16.03 -34.87
CA GLU A 511 -0.80 17.35 -34.66
C GLU A 511 0.28 18.33 -34.15
N LYS A 512 0.68 19.27 -35.02
CA LYS A 512 1.70 20.27 -34.71
C LYS A 512 1.11 21.40 -33.87
N LEU A 513 1.78 21.72 -32.77
CA LEU A 513 1.49 22.92 -31.98
C LEU A 513 1.88 24.19 -32.77
N PRO A 514 1.16 25.30 -32.63
CA PRO A 514 1.44 26.55 -33.34
C PRO A 514 2.65 27.33 -32.80
N PHE A 515 3.35 26.80 -31.79
CA PHE A 515 4.51 27.42 -31.15
C PHE A 515 5.50 26.33 -30.70
N ASN A 516 6.75 26.74 -30.48
CA ASN A 516 7.81 25.82 -30.09
C ASN A 516 7.79 25.53 -28.59
N LEU A 517 7.89 24.26 -28.21
CA LEU A 517 8.17 23.85 -26.84
C LEU A 517 9.61 23.36 -26.70
N ALA A 518 10.26 23.72 -25.60
CA ALA A 518 11.65 23.35 -25.35
C ALA A 518 11.91 22.92 -23.89
N MET A 519 13.01 22.20 -23.68
CA MET A 519 13.48 21.84 -22.35
C MET A 519 14.99 22.01 -22.23
N PHE A 520 15.45 22.69 -21.18
CA PHE A 520 16.85 22.65 -20.77
C PHE A 520 17.10 21.45 -19.87
N ASP A 521 17.90 20.51 -20.35
CA ASP A 521 18.24 19.28 -19.64
C ASP A 521 19.54 19.46 -18.83
N PHE A 522 19.42 19.57 -17.50
CA PHE A 522 20.57 19.60 -16.60
C PHE A 522 21.11 18.20 -16.25
N LYS A 523 20.55 17.14 -16.85
CA LYS A 523 20.92 15.74 -16.62
C LYS A 523 20.77 15.31 -15.16
N GLN A 524 19.79 15.87 -14.47
CA GLN A 524 19.52 15.53 -13.07
C GLN A 524 18.37 14.52 -12.96
N CYS A 525 17.45 14.52 -13.93
CA CYS A 525 16.35 13.57 -13.99
C CYS A 525 16.72 12.23 -14.64
N ASP A 526 16.11 11.14 -14.17
CA ASP A 526 16.13 9.85 -14.88
C ASP A 526 15.42 10.00 -16.24
N PRO A 527 16.11 9.81 -17.39
CA PRO A 527 15.51 9.94 -18.72
C PRO A 527 14.36 8.97 -18.99
N LYS A 528 14.22 7.88 -18.23
CA LYS A 528 13.09 6.94 -18.35
C LYS A 528 11.84 7.47 -17.65
N ARG A 529 11.99 8.29 -16.61
CA ARG A 529 10.90 8.86 -15.81
C ARG A 529 10.57 10.31 -16.17
N CYS A 530 11.51 11.05 -16.77
CA CYS A 530 11.32 12.44 -17.15
C CYS A 530 10.22 12.61 -18.22
N THR A 531 9.17 13.34 -17.88
CA THR A 531 8.05 13.61 -18.79
C THR A 531 8.49 14.49 -19.96
N GLY A 532 9.47 15.38 -19.77
CA GLY A 532 10.04 16.20 -20.83
C GLY A 532 10.80 15.38 -21.88
N LYS A 533 11.61 14.40 -21.45
CA LYS A 533 12.23 13.41 -22.35
C LYS A 533 11.21 12.55 -23.08
N LYS A 534 10.08 12.26 -22.44
CA LYS A 534 8.98 11.54 -23.09
C LYS A 534 8.31 12.39 -24.17
N LEU A 535 8.06 13.68 -23.90
CA LEU A 535 7.53 14.63 -24.89
C LEU A 535 8.49 14.86 -26.06
N GLU A 536 9.80 14.83 -25.82
CA GLU A 536 10.83 14.83 -26.88
C GLU A 536 10.65 13.63 -27.81
N ARG A 537 10.47 12.42 -27.27
CA ARG A 537 10.22 11.21 -28.08
C ARG A 537 8.90 11.26 -28.86
N TYR A 538 7.90 11.96 -28.34
CA TYR A 538 6.65 12.22 -29.06
C TYR A 538 6.73 13.37 -30.07
N GLY A 539 7.87 14.06 -30.17
CA GLY A 539 8.07 15.16 -31.11
C GLY A 539 7.49 16.51 -30.69
N PHE A 540 7.02 16.66 -29.46
CA PHE A 540 6.46 17.94 -28.97
C PHE A 540 7.51 18.91 -28.44
N VAL A 541 8.58 18.41 -27.81
CA VAL A 541 9.57 19.23 -27.08
C VAL A 541 10.97 19.05 -27.67
N LYS A 542 11.67 20.17 -27.90
CA LYS A 542 13.09 20.17 -28.30
C LYS A 542 14.00 20.33 -27.09
N VAL A 543 14.94 19.41 -26.88
CA VAL A 543 15.95 19.55 -25.83
C VAL A 543 17.05 20.52 -26.28
N LEU A 544 17.29 21.56 -25.47
CA LEU A 544 18.29 22.59 -25.71
C LEU A 544 19.57 22.31 -24.91
N LYS A 545 20.72 22.61 -25.51
CA LYS A 545 22.00 22.57 -24.81
C LYS A 545 22.10 23.74 -23.84
N LEU A 546 22.68 23.49 -22.66
CA LEU A 546 23.00 24.54 -21.70
C LEU A 546 23.91 25.60 -22.36
N GLY A 547 23.53 26.87 -22.24
CA GLY A 547 24.20 28.02 -22.85
C GLY A 547 23.55 28.53 -24.15
N THR A 548 22.68 27.74 -24.79
CA THR A 548 21.90 28.19 -25.95
C THR A 548 20.87 29.24 -25.52
N LYS A 549 20.79 30.37 -26.22
CA LYS A 549 19.76 31.39 -26.00
C LYS A 549 18.43 30.92 -26.56
N PHE A 550 17.39 30.91 -25.73
CA PHE A 550 16.01 30.64 -26.12
C PHE A 550 15.25 31.97 -26.31
N PRO A 551 14.64 32.24 -27.47
CA PRO A 551 14.02 33.54 -27.74
C PRO A 551 12.72 33.78 -26.96
N GLY A 552 12.06 32.71 -26.51
CA GLY A 552 10.79 32.78 -25.79
C GLY A 552 10.90 32.88 -24.27
N LEU A 553 9.90 32.29 -23.62
CA LEU A 553 9.71 32.33 -22.18
C LEU A 553 10.18 31.04 -21.53
N LEU A 554 10.97 31.13 -20.46
CA LEU A 554 11.45 30.00 -19.67
C LEU A 554 10.76 29.96 -18.30
N LEU A 555 10.15 28.83 -17.98
CA LEU A 555 9.70 28.51 -16.63
C LEU A 555 10.91 28.11 -15.79
N SER A 556 11.22 28.90 -14.77
CA SER A 556 12.38 28.71 -13.89
C SER A 556 12.08 29.20 -12.47
N PRO A 557 12.62 28.54 -11.43
CA PRO A 557 12.56 29.05 -10.05
C PRO A 557 13.21 30.42 -9.89
N SER A 558 14.11 30.80 -10.81
CA SER A 558 14.73 32.13 -10.84
C SER A 558 13.82 33.21 -11.45
N GLY A 559 12.58 32.91 -11.78
CA GLY A 559 11.62 33.89 -12.32
C GLY A 559 11.12 34.83 -11.23
N GLU A 560 11.28 36.14 -11.43
CA GLU A 560 10.79 37.17 -10.50
C GLU A 560 9.30 37.50 -10.68
N ARG A 561 8.71 37.05 -11.78
CA ARG A 561 7.28 37.26 -12.12
C ARG A 561 6.61 35.93 -12.36
N THR A 562 5.38 35.77 -11.90
CA THR A 562 4.57 34.59 -12.25
C THR A 562 4.02 34.70 -13.67
N ILE A 563 3.84 33.56 -14.35
CA ILE A 563 3.17 33.51 -15.65
C ILE A 563 1.72 33.98 -15.54
N SER A 564 1.23 34.67 -16.56
CA SER A 564 -0.16 35.15 -16.66
C SER A 564 -0.59 35.33 -18.12
N LEU A 565 -1.85 35.69 -18.36
CA LEU A 565 -2.38 35.93 -19.71
C LEU A 565 -1.58 36.97 -20.51
N ALA A 566 -0.94 37.93 -19.83
CA ALA A 566 -0.05 38.92 -20.45
C ALA A 566 1.16 38.31 -21.18
N ASP A 567 1.51 37.05 -20.91
CA ASP A 567 2.66 36.37 -21.50
C ASP A 567 2.34 35.64 -22.83
N LEU A 568 1.07 35.66 -23.27
CA LEU A 568 0.61 34.97 -24.48
C LEU A 568 1.43 35.32 -25.72
N SER A 569 1.73 36.61 -25.92
CA SER A 569 2.49 37.09 -27.08
C SER A 569 3.94 36.58 -27.10
N TYR A 570 4.59 36.46 -25.93
CA TYR A 570 5.94 35.92 -25.84
C TYR A 570 5.99 34.44 -26.19
N ILE A 571 4.95 33.68 -25.84
CA ILE A 571 4.86 32.24 -26.09
C ILE A 571 4.53 31.96 -27.55
N LEU A 572 3.59 32.69 -28.15
CA LEU A 572 3.26 32.55 -29.57
C LEU A 572 4.44 32.92 -30.48
N ASN A 573 5.21 33.96 -30.14
CA ASN A 573 6.32 34.45 -30.98
C ASN A 573 7.65 33.73 -30.71
N GLY A 574 7.93 33.36 -29.46
CA GLY A 574 9.24 32.84 -29.03
C GLY A 574 9.23 31.41 -28.49
N GLY A 575 8.05 30.85 -28.23
CA GLY A 575 7.88 29.54 -27.61
C GLY A 575 7.95 29.54 -26.08
N LEU A 576 7.73 28.34 -25.51
CA LEU A 576 7.74 28.09 -24.07
C LEU A 576 8.77 27.00 -23.73
N ALA A 577 9.63 27.28 -22.75
CA ALA A 577 10.67 26.37 -22.30
C ALA A 577 10.51 26.04 -20.81
N VAL A 578 11.00 24.86 -20.41
CA VAL A 578 11.10 24.44 -19.00
C VAL A 578 12.50 23.96 -18.65
N VAL A 579 12.83 24.01 -17.37
CA VAL A 579 13.98 23.30 -16.79
C VAL A 579 13.58 21.86 -16.47
N ASP A 580 14.50 20.89 -16.54
CA ASP A 580 14.16 19.50 -16.22
C ASP A 580 13.67 19.33 -14.77
N CYS A 581 12.75 18.39 -14.55
CA CYS A 581 11.95 18.30 -13.32
C CYS A 581 12.67 17.66 -12.13
N SER A 582 13.99 17.52 -12.15
CA SER A 582 14.75 16.94 -11.03
C SER A 582 15.25 18.03 -10.10
N TRP A 583 14.54 18.19 -8.98
CA TRP A 583 14.86 19.19 -7.96
C TRP A 583 15.67 18.64 -6.79
N ASN A 584 16.19 17.40 -6.88
CA ASN A 584 16.96 16.77 -5.80
C ASN A 584 18.22 17.56 -5.38
N GLN A 585 18.68 18.50 -6.22
CA GLN A 585 19.84 19.35 -5.93
C GLN A 585 19.68 20.76 -6.52
N VAL A 586 18.51 21.41 -6.35
CA VAL A 586 18.22 22.76 -6.89
C VAL A 586 19.35 23.76 -6.59
N GLU A 587 19.88 23.69 -5.37
CA GLU A 587 20.95 24.57 -4.87
C GLU A 587 22.26 24.43 -5.67
N ASN A 588 22.50 23.26 -6.29
CA ASN A 588 23.66 22.98 -7.14
C ASN A 588 23.37 23.20 -8.64
N VAL A 589 22.14 23.59 -9.01
CA VAL A 589 21.77 23.84 -10.40
C VAL A 589 22.24 25.23 -10.80
N HIS A 590 23.20 25.30 -11.72
CA HIS A 590 23.63 26.55 -12.35
C HIS A 590 22.56 27.08 -13.32
N LEU A 591 21.44 27.57 -12.80
CA LEU A 591 20.28 28.06 -13.57
C LEU A 591 20.65 29.18 -14.56
N ASN A 592 21.69 29.95 -14.27
CA ASN A 592 22.27 30.96 -15.16
C ASN A 592 22.75 30.40 -16.53
N ARG A 593 22.89 29.08 -16.67
CA ARG A 593 23.20 28.41 -17.94
C ARG A 593 21.99 28.21 -18.85
N ALA A 594 20.76 28.28 -18.34
CA ALA A 594 19.55 28.28 -19.15
C ALA A 594 19.21 29.73 -19.50
N LYS A 595 19.58 30.16 -20.71
CA LYS A 595 19.40 31.55 -21.15
C LYS A 595 18.12 31.71 -21.93
N ALA A 596 17.20 32.55 -21.46
CA ALA A 596 15.98 32.93 -22.16
C ALA A 596 15.77 34.45 -22.15
N SER A 597 14.93 34.96 -23.06
CA SER A 597 14.56 36.38 -23.10
C SER A 597 13.70 36.78 -21.90
N HIS A 598 12.83 35.88 -21.43
CA HIS A 598 11.93 36.12 -20.32
C HIS A 598 11.90 34.91 -19.38
N TYR A 599 11.89 35.16 -18.07
CA TYR A 599 11.80 34.14 -17.03
C TYR A 599 10.47 34.31 -16.28
N ARG A 600 9.78 33.20 -16.02
CA ARG A 600 8.58 33.19 -15.16
C ARG A 600 8.63 32.07 -14.14
N LEU A 601 8.01 32.35 -13.00
CA LEU A 601 7.68 31.35 -11.98
C LEU A 601 6.28 30.77 -12.28
N LEU A 602 6.07 29.52 -11.89
CA LEU A 602 4.72 28.94 -11.86
C LEU A 602 4.07 29.25 -10.50
N PRO A 603 2.76 29.56 -10.48
CA PRO A 603 2.04 29.72 -9.23
C PRO A 603 1.84 28.37 -8.54
N TYR A 604 1.33 28.42 -7.32
CA TYR A 604 0.99 27.25 -6.50
C TYR A 604 0.03 26.33 -7.25
N LEU A 605 0.48 25.09 -7.47
CA LEU A 605 -0.30 24.02 -8.08
C LEU A 605 0.13 22.70 -7.45
N ILE A 606 -0.77 21.73 -7.46
CA ILE A 606 -0.58 20.40 -6.90
C ILE A 606 -0.18 19.44 -8.03
N ALA A 607 0.88 18.66 -7.86
CA ALA A 607 1.27 17.69 -8.86
C ALA A 607 0.30 16.49 -8.90
N ALA A 608 0.03 15.98 -10.10
CA ALA A 608 -0.74 14.76 -10.37
C ALA A 608 0.12 13.66 -11.03
N ASN A 609 1.41 13.91 -11.25
CA ASN A 609 2.33 12.91 -11.75
C ASN A 609 2.55 11.77 -10.72
N PRO A 610 2.84 10.54 -11.15
CA PRO A 610 2.93 9.37 -10.27
C PRO A 610 4.05 9.39 -9.23
N VAL A 611 4.97 10.36 -9.30
CA VAL A 611 6.14 10.45 -8.38
C VAL A 611 5.89 11.49 -7.29
N ASN A 612 5.19 12.57 -7.62
CA ASN A 612 4.95 13.70 -6.71
C ASN A 612 3.45 13.95 -6.51
N PHE A 613 2.59 12.94 -6.64
CA PHE A 613 1.15 13.11 -6.57
C PHE A 613 0.73 13.77 -5.26
N GLY A 614 -0.06 14.84 -5.33
CA GLY A 614 -0.50 15.60 -4.15
C GLY A 614 0.54 16.56 -3.57
N LYS A 615 1.80 16.54 -4.04
CA LYS A 615 2.85 17.43 -3.52
C LYS A 615 2.73 18.84 -4.15
N PRO A 616 2.73 19.91 -3.34
CA PRO A 616 2.65 21.27 -3.84
C PRO A 616 3.93 21.67 -4.57
N CYS A 617 3.80 22.36 -5.70
CA CYS A 617 4.87 22.93 -6.51
C CYS A 617 5.92 21.91 -7.05
N GLN A 618 5.66 20.60 -6.97
CA GLN A 618 6.57 19.55 -7.45
C GLN A 618 6.13 18.98 -8.82
N LEU A 619 5.82 19.90 -9.73
CA LEU A 619 5.32 19.58 -11.06
C LEU A 619 6.41 18.93 -11.94
N SER A 620 5.99 17.95 -12.73
CA SER A 620 6.77 17.41 -13.84
C SER A 620 6.83 18.39 -15.02
N CYS A 621 7.74 18.17 -15.97
CA CYS A 621 7.89 19.06 -17.13
C CYS A 621 6.59 19.20 -17.94
N VAL A 622 5.78 18.14 -18.05
CA VAL A 622 4.52 18.18 -18.83
C VAL A 622 3.45 18.97 -18.09
N GLU A 623 3.37 18.84 -16.76
CA GLU A 623 2.43 19.59 -15.93
C GLU A 623 2.76 21.08 -15.93
N ALA A 624 4.05 21.42 -15.82
CA ALA A 624 4.52 22.79 -15.90
C ALA A 624 4.16 23.47 -17.23
N LEU A 625 4.38 22.76 -18.35
CA LEU A 625 3.99 23.21 -19.69
C LEU A 625 2.47 23.34 -19.82
N ALA A 626 1.73 22.29 -19.44
CA ALA A 626 0.27 22.28 -19.57
C ALA A 626 -0.41 23.34 -18.69
N ALA A 627 0.05 23.54 -17.45
CA ALA A 627 -0.45 24.60 -16.57
C ALA A 627 -0.27 25.98 -17.20
N SER A 628 0.92 26.24 -17.75
CA SER A 628 1.23 27.50 -18.44
C SER A 628 0.30 27.75 -19.62
N LEU A 629 0.12 26.74 -20.48
CA LEU A 629 -0.78 26.82 -21.62
C LEU A 629 -2.24 27.02 -21.20
N TYR A 630 -2.66 26.37 -20.12
CA TYR A 630 -4.01 26.54 -19.59
C TYR A 630 -4.25 27.96 -19.07
N MET A 631 -3.30 28.51 -18.30
CA MET A 631 -3.39 29.85 -17.71
C MET A 631 -3.43 30.97 -18.77
N ILE A 632 -2.78 30.79 -19.91
CA ILE A 632 -2.77 31.78 -21.00
C ILE A 632 -3.90 31.57 -22.03
N GLY A 633 -4.88 30.70 -21.73
CA GLY A 633 -6.07 30.49 -22.56
C GLY A 633 -5.91 29.43 -23.67
N LEU A 634 -4.76 28.78 -23.79
CA LEU A 634 -4.50 27.70 -24.76
C LEU A 634 -4.90 26.32 -24.18
N LYS A 635 -6.15 26.21 -23.69
CA LYS A 635 -6.65 25.04 -22.96
C LYS A 635 -6.58 23.74 -23.79
N SER A 636 -6.95 23.79 -25.07
CA SER A 636 -6.89 22.64 -25.98
C SER A 636 -5.49 22.04 -26.08
N ASN A 637 -4.46 22.89 -26.20
CA ASN A 637 -3.07 22.47 -26.27
C ASN A 637 -2.60 21.86 -24.94
N ALA A 638 -3.07 22.37 -23.80
CA ALA A 638 -2.80 21.77 -22.49
C ALA A 638 -3.39 20.36 -22.39
N HIS A 639 -4.64 20.17 -22.83
CA HIS A 639 -5.29 18.86 -22.90
C HIS A 639 -4.54 17.88 -23.82
N LEU A 640 -4.07 18.35 -24.98
CA LEU A 640 -3.31 17.54 -25.92
C LEU A 640 -1.99 17.02 -25.31
N LEU A 641 -1.24 17.86 -24.60
CA LEU A 641 0.00 17.43 -23.94
C LEU A 641 -0.28 16.38 -22.84
N LEU A 642 -1.33 16.60 -22.05
CA LEU A 642 -1.69 15.73 -20.94
C LEU A 642 -2.29 14.40 -21.41
N SER A 643 -2.97 14.35 -22.55
CA SER A 643 -3.55 13.11 -23.10
C SER A 643 -2.50 12.03 -23.41
N LYS A 644 -1.23 12.41 -23.60
CA LYS A 644 -0.10 11.47 -23.81
C LYS A 644 0.33 10.75 -22.52
N PHE A 645 -0.31 11.05 -21.39
CA PHE A 645 -0.03 10.48 -20.08
C PHE A 645 -1.35 9.99 -19.46
N LYS A 646 -1.39 8.73 -19.00
CA LYS A 646 -2.62 8.13 -18.42
C LYS A 646 -3.19 8.93 -17.24
N TRP A 647 -2.31 9.52 -16.44
CA TRP A 647 -2.66 10.37 -15.29
C TRP A 647 -2.86 11.84 -15.68
N GLY A 648 -2.53 12.25 -16.91
CA GLY A 648 -2.52 13.65 -17.33
C GLY A 648 -3.86 14.37 -17.15
N PRO A 649 -5.02 13.77 -17.51
CA PRO A 649 -6.33 14.38 -17.25
C PRO A 649 -6.58 14.72 -15.78
N ASN A 650 -6.01 13.95 -14.83
CA ASN A 650 -6.16 14.21 -13.40
C ASN A 650 -5.46 15.50 -12.96
N PHE A 651 -4.41 15.95 -13.66
CA PHE A 651 -3.72 17.20 -13.34
C PHE A 651 -4.63 18.43 -13.45
N LEU A 652 -5.45 18.48 -14.52
CA LEU A 652 -6.42 19.56 -14.70
C LEU A 652 -7.57 19.43 -13.72
N LYS A 653 -7.94 18.20 -13.35
CA LYS A 653 -9.04 17.92 -12.42
C LYS A 653 -8.72 18.35 -11.00
N ILE A 654 -7.54 17.99 -10.48
CA ILE A 654 -7.13 18.33 -9.11
C ILE A 654 -6.85 19.83 -8.92
N ASN A 655 -6.41 20.51 -9.98
CA ASN A 655 -6.11 21.94 -9.95
C ASN A 655 -7.19 22.81 -10.60
N LYS A 656 -8.38 22.28 -10.89
CA LYS A 656 -9.38 22.97 -11.73
C LYS A 656 -9.70 24.37 -11.24
N ASP A 657 -10.02 24.50 -9.95
CA ASP A 657 -10.42 25.77 -9.34
C ASP A 657 -9.28 26.80 -9.38
N LEU A 658 -8.05 26.37 -9.08
CA LEU A 658 -6.86 27.21 -9.16
C LEU A 658 -6.55 27.63 -10.59
N LEU A 659 -6.55 26.69 -11.54
CA LEU A 659 -6.25 26.94 -12.94
C LEU A 659 -7.28 27.87 -13.58
N ASP A 660 -8.56 27.69 -13.29
CA ASP A 660 -9.62 28.57 -13.77
C ASP A 660 -9.53 29.96 -13.12
N ALA A 661 -9.23 30.04 -11.81
CA ALA A 661 -8.98 31.31 -11.14
C ALA A 661 -7.75 32.06 -11.70
N TYR A 662 -6.68 31.34 -12.00
CA TYR A 662 -5.47 31.89 -12.61
C TYR A 662 -5.68 32.31 -14.07
N ALA A 663 -6.43 31.53 -14.85
CA ALA A 663 -6.77 31.87 -16.23
C ALA A 663 -7.66 33.12 -16.34
N ALA A 664 -8.39 33.48 -15.27
CA ALA A 664 -9.18 34.71 -15.19
C ALA A 664 -8.32 35.96 -14.86
N CYS A 665 -7.06 35.79 -14.46
CA CYS A 665 -6.17 36.89 -14.07
C CYS A 665 -5.47 37.50 -15.29
N LYS A 666 -5.41 38.84 -15.38
CA LYS A 666 -4.81 39.56 -16.50
C LYS A 666 -3.29 39.65 -16.42
N ASN A 667 -2.74 39.70 -15.20
CA ASN A 667 -1.32 39.93 -14.93
C ASN A 667 -0.82 39.07 -13.77
N GLY A 668 0.50 39.01 -13.61
CA GLY A 668 1.13 38.21 -12.56
C GLY A 668 0.73 38.58 -11.12
N PRO A 669 0.64 39.87 -10.74
CA PRO A 669 0.16 40.27 -9.41
C PRO A 669 -1.22 39.74 -9.03
N GLU A 670 -2.19 39.73 -9.96
CA GLU A 670 -3.52 39.15 -9.74
C GLU A 670 -3.45 37.64 -9.47
N VAL A 671 -2.59 36.91 -10.20
CA VAL A 671 -2.36 35.47 -9.96
C VAL A 671 -1.82 35.22 -8.56
N ILE A 672 -0.84 36.01 -8.10
CA ILE A 672 -0.27 35.90 -6.75
C ILE A 672 -1.31 36.24 -5.68
N ALA A 673 -2.16 37.24 -5.90
CA ALA A 673 -3.24 37.57 -4.98
C ALA A 673 -4.24 36.41 -4.83
N ARG A 674 -4.64 35.78 -5.94
CA ARG A 674 -5.52 34.59 -5.92
C ARG A 674 -4.87 33.40 -5.24
N GLN A 675 -3.59 33.16 -5.51
CA GLN A 675 -2.80 32.13 -4.82
C GLN A 675 -2.79 32.34 -3.31
N ASN A 676 -2.45 33.54 -2.85
CA ASN A 676 -2.34 33.83 -1.43
C ASN A 676 -3.69 33.69 -0.71
N ALA A 677 -4.79 34.11 -1.35
CA ALA A 677 -6.13 33.90 -0.83
C ALA A 677 -6.46 32.41 -0.66
N TYR A 678 -6.14 31.58 -1.66
CA TYR A 678 -6.35 30.14 -1.59
C TYR A 678 -5.51 29.48 -0.48
N LEU A 679 -4.24 29.86 -0.34
CA LEU A 679 -3.36 29.35 0.72
C LEU A 679 -3.84 29.74 2.12
N GLN A 680 -4.45 30.92 2.28
CA GLN A 680 -5.08 31.32 3.54
C GLN A 680 -6.30 30.46 3.87
N THR A 681 -7.14 30.11 2.88
CA THR A 681 -8.25 29.19 3.06
C THR A 681 -7.76 27.81 3.52
N LEU A 682 -6.73 27.26 2.88
CA LEU A 682 -6.14 25.99 3.29
C LEU A 682 -5.56 26.04 4.72
N ALA A 683 -4.91 27.13 5.10
CA ALA A 683 -4.39 27.30 6.46
C ALA A 683 -5.52 27.38 7.50
N LYS A 684 -6.64 28.02 7.16
CA LYS A 684 -7.84 28.09 8.00
C LYS A 684 -8.47 26.71 8.17
N GLU A 685 -8.71 25.99 7.08
CA GLU A 685 -9.25 24.62 7.10
C GLU A 685 -8.35 23.65 7.87
N ALA A 686 -7.03 23.76 7.73
CA ALA A 686 -6.06 22.94 8.47
C ALA A 686 -6.08 23.24 9.97
N ASN A 687 -6.30 24.50 10.37
CA ASN A 687 -6.46 24.86 11.78
C ASN A 687 -7.83 24.41 12.34
N GLU A 688 -8.90 24.54 11.56
CA GLU A 688 -10.23 24.03 11.94
C GLU A 688 -10.20 22.50 12.10
N MET A 689 -9.56 21.76 11.19
CA MET A 689 -9.38 20.30 11.32
C MET A 689 -8.56 19.89 12.55
N LYS A 690 -7.59 20.70 12.98
CA LYS A 690 -6.84 20.47 14.24
C LYS A 690 -7.68 20.75 15.48
N GLN A 691 -8.68 21.65 15.38
CA GLN A 691 -9.54 22.07 16.49
C GLN A 691 -10.85 21.28 16.57
N ARG A 692 -11.23 20.54 15.53
CA ARG A 692 -12.40 19.65 15.59
C ARG A 692 -12.20 18.65 16.72
N PRO A 693 -13.17 18.52 17.65
CA PRO A 693 -13.15 17.44 18.63
C PRO A 693 -13.01 16.13 17.88
N ILE A 694 -11.96 15.37 18.18
CA ILE A 694 -11.88 13.99 17.74
C ILE A 694 -12.99 13.29 18.51
N ASP A 695 -13.85 12.54 17.83
CA ASP A 695 -14.85 11.67 18.44
C ASP A 695 -14.12 10.48 19.11
N MET A 696 -13.31 10.79 20.12
CA MET A 696 -13.08 9.95 21.27
C MET A 696 -14.16 10.39 22.26
N PRO A 697 -14.98 9.47 22.76
CA PRO A 697 -16.00 9.85 23.71
C PRO A 697 -15.35 10.58 24.89
N GLU A 698 -15.99 11.66 25.36
CA GLU A 698 -15.53 12.43 26.50
C GLU A 698 -15.29 11.48 27.68
N SER A 699 -14.10 11.55 28.28
CA SER A 699 -13.93 10.97 29.60
C SER A 699 -14.78 11.81 30.55
N ASP A 700 -15.89 11.27 31.02
CA ASP A 700 -16.58 11.79 32.19
C ASP A 700 -15.62 11.70 33.38
N SER A 701 -14.74 12.70 33.54
CA SER A 701 -14.28 13.07 34.86
C SER A 701 -15.43 13.84 35.48
N GLU A 702 -16.29 13.09 36.18
CA GLU A 702 -17.30 13.66 37.05
C GLU A 702 -16.67 14.75 37.92
N THR A 703 -17.36 15.87 37.97
CA THR A 703 -17.17 16.96 38.90
C THR A 703 -17.09 16.41 40.33
N ASP A 704 -15.90 16.43 40.93
CA ASP A 704 -15.77 16.54 42.37
C ASP A 704 -16.33 17.92 42.76
N ASN A 705 -17.63 17.95 43.05
CA ASN A 705 -18.22 18.97 43.90
C ASN A 705 -17.63 18.78 45.29
N ASP A 706 -16.44 19.36 45.51
CA ASP A 706 -15.94 19.63 46.84
C ASP A 706 -16.87 20.67 47.48
N GLY A 707 -17.82 20.16 48.27
CA GLY A 707 -18.53 20.91 49.29
C GLY A 707 -17.53 21.39 50.34
N GLY A 708 -16.84 22.48 50.04
CA GLY A 708 -16.05 23.26 50.99
C GLY A 708 -16.91 24.31 51.65
N ASP A 709 -17.61 23.89 52.71
CA ASP A 709 -18.10 24.75 53.77
C ASP A 709 -16.93 25.52 54.41
N ASN A 710 -16.91 26.84 54.27
CA ASN A 710 -16.13 27.85 55.02
C ASN A 710 -16.71 29.20 54.55
N GLY A 711 -17.51 29.95 55.30
CA GLY A 711 -17.21 30.43 56.64
C GLY A 711 -16.64 31.84 56.55
N GLU A 712 -17.53 32.84 56.60
CA GLU A 712 -17.34 34.23 57.08
C GLU A 712 -16.15 35.07 56.54
N GLU A 713 -16.43 35.94 55.55
CA GLU A 713 -16.39 37.43 55.63
C GLU A 713 -16.88 38.06 54.32
#